data_AF-A0A5N6UZH1-F1
#
_entry.id   AF-A0A5N6UZH1-F1
#
_cell.length_a   1.000
_cell.length_b   1.000
_cell.length_c   1.000
_cell.angle_alpha   90.00
_cell.angle_beta   90.00
_cell.angle_gamma   90.00
#
_symmetry.space_group_name_H-M   'P 1'
#
loop_
_entity.id
_entity.type
_entity.pdbx_description
1 polymer ?
#
loop_
_entity_poly.entity_id
_entity_poly.type
_entity_poly.pdbx_seq_one_letter_code
_entity_poly.pdbx_strand_id
1 'polypeptide(L)'
;MGSHEEYTFSDAIADVKVGQSLAGTSQTLLSKLTKEERLSLLDGDVEFWPGQRSILCDRYNRTPYVHGAVSRKQIPGIKFTDGPRGVVMGSSTAFPVPMARGATWDVELEHRVGDAIGREAKAQGANYFAGVCVNLPRHPAWGRIQETYGEDPLLLGEFGLALTQSVQKHVMACVKHYALNSMENARFRVDVSVEEAVLHEVYLAQFRRIVEGGVAAVMSSYNSVNGEWAGQNRHLLTEILRDQWGFDGLVMSDFVFGLRDAAASVRNGMDIEAPFRQQRARKLPLALESGELDWQDVDRACERILRKQIEFTVRTEDSQPSPNVVFCDEHRALAREVAARSMVLLKNDTVNGRPVLPLQAESLSRVAVVGRLANIANTGDKGSSQVFPPDVVTPLDGIRAALPGTEVVFADSIDEAEQFASQVDVVICIVGYTHEDEGEYVVPALQDNPALRDTLPPTTTAEERETLDILEGNSDKGGNSGIKAGAGGDRTSLRLRDEDERLISAVAAHNPRTVVSVITAGCVIMEAWKEKVPTLLISWYSGSEGGHGLGDMLLGKVDASGRLPFSIPTSEAHLPFFDREAAEIYYNRWFGQHMLDKLGVKAAFPFGFGLSYTTFAVDNIVAERVDTESIQVAVNVQNRGNRPGRFIAQVYAVTSIPDFPTRVLLGFAPVDLAVGQKTTMRFLASTRPLQQWKAGAFTLRTNEVQLEVASFSGDGGSQQSSSYLAPFPALNAKNDSNTAHTVVKESQHPDSLLPENLDDVLKWPILQDINYQATESSHIPSPESDHTSPAQLSLDGDELNPGITNAYLDSFFANVHPKNPVLDEPYIRRLVRKVSLEGPSWDSESCLALLVCANGAITGPFLAPSISSEELRLSCMPEFQLKRAFIGHRGSLPDFGTRVSLEPPQRFPTLPLTDDEDILRAWYFYLSEISLWRLETEIRKDMATRLSEPSNNTLNDLTDISDIYKQQLVACLHSLPSTVSISDSPCHTPETDILRFILQGRSTYVNELITWPYIACAVNDFPLEQKAQAWVTKGLQAHVVRLEVNRVGFYHRHHGTWLMIRTSARSACILLAVARSSMRDLLPVRWEEAVETTVKMLDFWQAEVEGLAALARFLRHLLSHAT
;
A
#
# COMPACT_ATOMS: atom_id res chain seq x y z
N MET A 1 -48.71 40.53 9.12
CA MET A 1 -47.84 39.56 8.42
C MET A 1 -46.43 40.06 8.61
N GLY A 2 -45.59 39.36 9.37
CA GLY A 2 -44.17 39.71 9.46
C GLY A 2 -43.43 39.18 8.24
N SER A 3 -42.42 39.91 7.78
CA SER A 3 -41.46 39.38 6.80
C SER A 3 -40.65 38.27 7.46
N HIS A 4 -40.80 37.03 6.98
CA HIS A 4 -39.80 36.01 7.23
C HIS A 4 -38.56 36.39 6.41
N GLU A 5 -37.56 36.96 7.05
CA GLU A 5 -36.28 37.23 6.41
C GLU A 5 -35.64 35.92 5.97
N GLU A 6 -35.05 35.94 4.77
CA GLU A 6 -34.70 34.73 4.06
C GLU A 6 -33.32 34.22 4.47
N TYR A 7 -33.26 33.34 5.46
CA TYR A 7 -32.00 32.76 5.98
C TYR A 7 -31.03 32.32 4.86
N THR A 8 -29.79 32.82 4.97
CA THR A 8 -28.68 32.76 4.01
C THR A 8 -27.42 32.14 4.61
N PHE A 9 -26.38 32.00 3.79
CA PHE A 9 -25.02 31.69 4.23
C PHE A 9 -24.45 32.75 5.19
N SER A 10 -24.76 34.04 4.99
CA SER A 10 -24.30 35.11 5.89
C SER A 10 -24.88 34.99 7.30
N ASP A 11 -26.15 34.59 7.41
CA ASP A 11 -26.80 34.31 8.70
C ASP A 11 -26.18 33.07 9.37
N ALA A 12 -25.87 32.03 8.59
CA ALA A 12 -25.17 30.84 9.08
C ALA A 12 -23.76 31.15 9.63
N ILE A 13 -23.03 32.11 9.02
CA ILE A 13 -21.76 32.60 9.55
C ILE A 13 -21.96 33.38 10.86
N ALA A 14 -22.99 34.22 10.96
CA ALA A 14 -23.31 34.95 12.19
C ALA A 14 -23.69 34.00 13.34
N ASP A 15 -24.50 32.98 13.06
CA ASP A 15 -24.95 31.97 14.02
C ASP A 15 -23.79 31.18 14.64
N VAL A 16 -22.84 30.70 13.82
CA VAL A 16 -21.65 29.99 14.34
C VAL A 16 -20.77 30.92 15.18
N LYS A 17 -20.63 32.19 14.79
CA LYS A 17 -19.86 33.19 15.57
C LYS A 17 -20.46 33.51 16.94
N VAL A 18 -21.78 33.44 17.10
CA VAL A 18 -22.43 33.57 18.43
C VAL A 18 -22.53 32.24 19.19
N GLY A 19 -21.88 31.18 18.70
CA GLY A 19 -21.74 29.90 19.39
C GLY A 19 -22.82 28.86 19.07
N GLN A 20 -23.60 29.03 17.99
CA GLN A 20 -24.49 27.95 17.53
C GLN A 20 -23.70 26.75 16.99
N SER A 21 -24.30 25.55 17.08
CA SER A 21 -23.69 24.33 16.59
C SER A 21 -23.59 24.33 15.06
N LEU A 22 -22.37 24.31 14.54
CA LEU A 22 -22.03 24.25 13.10
C LEU A 22 -22.89 23.24 12.30
N ALA A 23 -23.19 22.06 12.84
CA ALA A 23 -24.07 21.06 12.21
C ALA A 23 -25.52 21.57 12.09
N GLY A 24 -26.16 21.98 13.19
CA GLY A 24 -27.54 22.50 13.18
C GLY A 24 -27.70 23.76 12.31
N THR A 25 -26.69 24.62 12.28
CA THR A 25 -26.62 25.78 11.37
C THR A 25 -26.55 25.36 9.90
N SER A 26 -25.72 24.37 9.56
CA SER A 26 -25.61 23.82 8.19
C SER A 26 -26.91 23.15 7.72
N GLN A 27 -27.54 22.36 8.59
CA GLN A 27 -28.85 21.74 8.35
C GLN A 27 -29.96 22.78 8.21
N THR A 28 -29.90 23.87 8.98
CA THR A 28 -30.84 24.99 8.87
C THR A 28 -30.72 25.67 7.50
N LEU A 29 -29.50 25.88 6.99
CA LEU A 29 -29.27 26.41 5.65
C LEU A 29 -29.77 25.46 4.55
N LEU A 30 -29.42 24.16 4.64
CA LEU A 30 -29.88 23.10 3.74
C LEU A 30 -31.41 22.99 3.66
N SER A 31 -32.11 23.21 4.79
CA SER A 31 -33.58 23.24 4.83
C SER A 31 -34.22 24.37 4.00
N LYS A 32 -33.44 25.37 3.55
CA LYS A 32 -33.92 26.50 2.72
C LYS A 32 -33.56 26.37 1.24
N LEU A 33 -32.80 25.35 0.87
CA LEU A 33 -32.43 25.06 -0.53
C LEU A 33 -33.53 24.26 -1.23
N THR A 34 -33.81 24.60 -2.49
CA THR A 34 -34.67 23.80 -3.36
C THR A 34 -33.98 22.50 -3.78
N LYS A 35 -34.70 21.58 -4.42
CA LYS A 35 -34.14 20.32 -4.92
C LYS A 35 -33.06 20.56 -5.99
N GLU A 36 -33.28 21.57 -6.82
CA GLU A 36 -32.41 21.98 -7.91
C GLU A 36 -31.13 22.63 -7.37
N GLU A 37 -31.26 23.51 -6.37
CA GLU A 37 -30.11 24.12 -5.70
C GLU A 37 -29.25 23.10 -4.95
N ARG A 38 -29.88 22.11 -4.30
CA ARG A 38 -29.17 20.98 -3.66
C ARG A 38 -28.34 20.20 -4.68
N LEU A 39 -28.94 19.83 -5.82
CA LEU A 39 -28.21 19.13 -6.89
C LEU A 39 -27.05 19.99 -7.42
N SER A 40 -27.23 21.31 -7.60
CA SER A 40 -26.13 22.17 -8.02
C SER A 40 -24.97 22.30 -7.03
N LEU A 41 -25.14 21.93 -5.75
CA LEU A 41 -24.02 21.88 -4.80
C LEU A 41 -23.02 20.75 -5.13
N LEU A 42 -23.47 19.69 -5.81
CA LEU A 42 -22.68 18.48 -6.08
C LEU A 42 -21.85 18.56 -7.38
N ASP A 43 -21.94 19.67 -8.12
CA ASP A 43 -21.37 19.90 -9.45
C ASP A 43 -20.46 21.16 -9.47
N GLY A 44 -19.62 21.31 -10.49
CA GLY A 44 -19.05 22.61 -10.87
C GLY A 44 -20.09 23.57 -11.46
N ASP A 45 -19.93 24.89 -11.31
CA ASP A 45 -20.95 25.88 -11.71
C ASP A 45 -21.03 26.11 -13.24
N VAL A 46 -20.03 25.65 -14.00
CA VAL A 46 -19.87 25.91 -15.45
C VAL A 46 -20.32 24.70 -16.27
N GLU A 47 -21.07 24.94 -17.35
CA GLU A 47 -21.48 23.91 -18.31
C GLU A 47 -20.25 23.29 -19.02
N PHE A 48 -20.27 21.96 -19.21
CA PHE A 48 -19.11 21.18 -19.65
C PHE A 48 -18.39 21.73 -20.90
N TRP A 49 -19.10 21.93 -22.02
CA TRP A 49 -18.42 22.25 -23.28
C TRP A 49 -17.73 23.63 -23.28
N PRO A 50 -18.37 24.74 -22.85
CA PRO A 50 -17.67 26.02 -22.66
C PRO A 50 -16.48 25.93 -21.70
N GLY A 51 -16.64 25.19 -20.59
CA GLY A 51 -15.56 24.98 -19.61
C GLY A 51 -14.36 24.24 -20.20
N GLN A 52 -14.62 23.11 -20.88
CA GLN A 52 -13.60 22.28 -21.51
C GLN A 52 -12.87 23.03 -22.62
N ARG A 53 -13.58 23.84 -23.40
CA ARG A 53 -12.98 24.72 -24.41
C ARG A 53 -12.05 25.76 -23.78
N SER A 54 -12.38 26.31 -22.61
CA SER A 54 -11.50 27.25 -21.91
C SER A 54 -10.24 26.58 -21.33
N ILE A 55 -10.32 25.32 -20.87
CA ILE A 55 -9.13 24.52 -20.49
C ILE A 55 -8.20 24.29 -21.69
N LEU A 56 -8.77 23.94 -22.85
CA LEU A 56 -8.01 23.56 -24.04
C LEU A 56 -7.51 24.76 -24.86
N CYS A 57 -8.21 25.89 -24.86
CA CYS A 57 -7.96 27.02 -25.76
C CYS A 57 -7.54 28.34 -25.06
N ASP A 58 -7.86 28.55 -23.78
CA ASP A 58 -7.51 29.79 -23.06
C ASP A 58 -6.24 29.60 -22.20
N ARG A 59 -6.42 29.41 -20.88
CA ARG A 59 -5.39 29.10 -19.88
C ARG A 59 -6.06 28.38 -18.71
N TYR A 60 -5.59 27.18 -18.38
CA TYR A 60 -6.05 26.41 -17.24
C TYR A 60 -5.97 27.19 -15.92
N ASN A 61 -7.02 27.08 -15.08
CA ASN A 61 -7.14 27.66 -13.74
C ASN A 61 -6.65 29.13 -13.60
N ARG A 62 -6.82 29.96 -14.65
CA ARG A 62 -6.49 31.40 -14.64
C ARG A 62 -7.17 32.16 -13.49
N THR A 63 -8.39 31.73 -13.16
CA THR A 63 -9.25 32.14 -12.04
C THR A 63 -9.77 30.88 -11.34
N PRO A 64 -10.34 30.96 -10.12
CA PRO A 64 -10.83 29.76 -9.46
C PRO A 64 -11.94 29.07 -10.24
N TYR A 65 -11.92 27.73 -10.31
CA TYR A 65 -13.10 26.98 -10.73
C TYR A 65 -14.09 26.95 -9.56
N VAL A 66 -15.34 27.35 -9.79
CA VAL A 66 -16.36 27.47 -8.73
C VAL A 66 -17.31 26.27 -8.82
N HIS A 67 -17.64 25.70 -7.66
CA HIS A 67 -18.53 24.54 -7.53
C HIS A 67 -19.55 24.81 -6.43
N GLY A 68 -20.83 24.60 -6.70
CA GLY A 68 -21.90 24.77 -5.71
C GLY A 68 -22.10 26.19 -5.20
N ALA A 69 -22.01 27.22 -6.05
CA ALA A 69 -22.46 28.56 -5.67
C ALA A 69 -23.99 28.69 -5.78
N VAL A 70 -24.64 29.29 -4.77
CA VAL A 70 -26.10 29.51 -4.77
C VAL A 70 -26.39 30.97 -4.45
N SER A 71 -26.49 31.79 -5.49
CA SER A 71 -26.62 33.25 -5.40
C SER A 71 -27.81 33.70 -4.53
N ARG A 72 -28.96 33.02 -4.61
CA ARG A 72 -30.14 33.31 -3.77
C ARG A 72 -29.84 33.20 -2.27
N LYS A 73 -28.95 32.27 -1.89
CA LYS A 73 -28.54 32.00 -0.50
C LYS A 73 -27.19 32.59 -0.13
N GLN A 74 -26.55 33.35 -1.03
CA GLN A 74 -25.22 33.92 -0.83
C GLN A 74 -24.14 32.84 -0.55
N ILE A 75 -24.39 31.58 -0.92
CA ILE A 75 -23.40 30.49 -0.79
C ILE A 75 -22.30 30.76 -1.84
N PRO A 76 -21.02 30.92 -1.43
CA PRO A 76 -19.96 31.42 -2.30
C PRO A 76 -19.35 30.36 -3.22
N GLY A 77 -19.63 29.08 -2.97
CA GLY A 77 -19.08 27.94 -3.69
C GLY A 77 -17.65 27.56 -3.26
N ILE A 78 -17.24 26.35 -3.64
CA ILE A 78 -15.85 25.89 -3.55
C ILE A 78 -15.07 26.50 -4.72
N LYS A 79 -14.19 27.46 -4.42
CA LYS A 79 -13.35 28.21 -5.34
C LYS A 79 -11.97 27.58 -5.40
N PHE A 80 -11.85 26.61 -6.29
CA PHE A 80 -10.70 25.73 -6.50
C PHE A 80 -9.52 26.45 -7.14
N THR A 81 -8.33 26.23 -6.62
CA THR A 81 -7.06 26.45 -7.33
C THR A 81 -6.10 25.29 -7.14
N ASP A 82 -5.37 24.94 -8.20
CA ASP A 82 -4.14 24.16 -8.11
C ASP A 82 -2.95 25.09 -7.75
N GLY A 83 -1.76 24.59 -7.42
CA GLY A 83 -1.34 23.20 -7.40
C GLY A 83 -0.02 22.99 -6.65
N PRO A 84 0.62 21.81 -6.78
CA PRO A 84 1.68 21.40 -5.85
C PRO A 84 2.97 22.23 -5.81
N ARG A 85 3.28 23.02 -6.86
CA ARG A 85 4.47 23.90 -6.89
C ARG A 85 4.15 25.39 -6.65
N GLY A 86 2.91 25.73 -6.29
CA GLY A 86 2.43 27.09 -6.10
C GLY A 86 1.03 27.32 -6.70
N VAL A 87 0.48 28.52 -6.55
CA VAL A 87 -0.88 28.83 -7.01
C VAL A 87 -0.91 28.98 -8.54
N VAL A 88 -1.82 28.31 -9.23
CA VAL A 88 -1.85 28.28 -10.71
C VAL A 88 -2.56 29.49 -11.33
N MET A 89 -3.35 30.22 -10.53
CA MET A 89 -3.98 31.49 -10.91
C MET A 89 -2.98 32.63 -11.15
N GLY A 90 -3.46 33.67 -11.84
CA GLY A 90 -2.82 35.00 -11.90
C GLY A 90 -1.35 34.96 -12.32
N SER A 91 -0.48 35.49 -11.46
CA SER A 91 0.97 35.54 -11.67
C SER A 91 1.74 35.22 -10.38
N SER A 92 1.50 34.01 -9.89
CA SER A 92 1.89 33.52 -8.55
C SER A 92 3.34 33.02 -8.46
N THR A 93 3.83 32.81 -7.24
CA THR A 93 5.18 32.27 -6.99
C THR A 93 5.27 30.79 -7.37
N ALA A 94 6.12 30.47 -8.36
CA ALA A 94 6.55 29.11 -8.64
C ALA A 94 7.67 28.74 -7.66
N PHE A 95 7.33 27.98 -6.62
CA PHE A 95 8.31 27.37 -5.74
C PHE A 95 9.01 26.19 -6.45
N PRO A 96 10.16 25.71 -5.94
CA PRO A 96 10.69 24.41 -6.32
C PRO A 96 9.63 23.31 -6.18
N VAL A 97 9.60 22.37 -7.14
CA VAL A 97 8.61 21.29 -7.15
C VAL A 97 8.65 20.45 -5.85
N PRO A 98 7.53 19.86 -5.40
CA PRO A 98 7.46 19.01 -4.21
C PRO A 98 8.62 18.04 -3.98
N MET A 99 9.14 17.38 -5.02
CA MET A 99 10.29 16.48 -4.86
C MET A 99 11.56 17.22 -4.38
N ALA A 100 11.80 18.43 -4.90
CA ALA A 100 12.88 19.30 -4.43
C ALA A 100 12.63 19.75 -2.97
N ARG A 101 11.38 20.06 -2.62
CA ARG A 101 11.01 20.44 -1.25
C ARG A 101 11.25 19.28 -0.28
N GLY A 102 10.86 18.06 -0.63
CA GLY A 102 11.17 16.84 0.10
C GLY A 102 12.68 16.62 0.28
N ALA A 103 13.48 16.90 -0.76
CA ALA A 103 14.94 16.84 -0.70
C ALA A 103 15.60 17.80 0.31
N THR A 104 14.86 18.76 0.90
CA THR A 104 15.36 19.60 2.00
C THR A 104 15.33 18.90 3.37
N TRP A 105 14.47 17.89 3.54
CA TRP A 105 14.19 17.21 4.82
C TRP A 105 13.85 18.20 5.96
N ASP A 106 13.17 19.31 5.61
CA ASP A 106 12.94 20.47 6.46
C ASP A 106 11.43 20.83 6.52
N VAL A 107 10.72 20.20 7.46
CA VAL A 107 9.25 20.32 7.61
C VAL A 107 8.82 21.77 7.94
N GLU A 108 9.66 22.51 8.67
CA GLU A 108 9.44 23.94 8.97
C GLU A 108 9.59 24.84 7.73
N LEU A 109 10.47 24.45 6.79
CA LEU A 109 10.58 25.14 5.51
C LEU A 109 9.35 24.88 4.63
N GLU A 110 8.80 23.66 4.64
CA GLU A 110 7.52 23.36 3.98
C GLU A 110 6.34 24.12 4.62
N HIS A 111 6.31 24.25 5.96
CA HIS A 111 5.34 25.10 6.63
C HIS A 111 5.40 26.57 6.16
N ARG A 112 6.60 27.11 5.88
CA ARG A 112 6.77 28.47 5.31
C ARG A 112 6.25 28.55 3.87
N VAL A 113 6.52 27.54 3.05
CA VAL A 113 6.02 27.48 1.66
C VAL A 113 4.49 27.38 1.62
N GLY A 114 3.88 26.53 2.45
CA GLY A 114 2.42 26.43 2.53
C GLY A 114 1.72 27.68 3.04
N ASP A 115 2.39 28.48 3.87
CA ASP A 115 1.88 29.76 4.39
C ASP A 115 1.86 30.81 3.26
N ALA A 116 2.95 30.92 2.50
CA ALA A 116 3.04 31.74 1.31
C ALA A 116 1.98 31.35 0.25
N ILE A 117 1.86 30.05 -0.07
CA ILE A 117 0.87 29.52 -1.01
C ILE A 117 -0.57 29.83 -0.56
N GLY A 118 -0.89 29.60 0.72
CA GLY A 118 -2.22 29.91 1.27
C GLY A 118 -2.54 31.41 1.21
N ARG A 119 -1.54 32.28 1.48
CA ARG A 119 -1.67 33.74 1.31
C ARG A 119 -1.94 34.13 -0.15
N GLU A 120 -1.19 33.61 -1.11
CA GLU A 120 -1.39 33.90 -2.54
C GLU A 120 -2.75 33.38 -3.06
N ALA A 121 -3.20 32.22 -2.60
CA ALA A 121 -4.49 31.65 -2.99
C ALA A 121 -5.66 32.51 -2.50
N LYS A 122 -5.63 32.89 -1.21
CA LYS A 122 -6.66 33.73 -0.58
C LYS A 122 -6.68 35.15 -1.17
N ALA A 123 -5.51 35.75 -1.42
CA ALA A 123 -5.38 37.07 -2.04
C ALA A 123 -5.93 37.12 -3.49
N GLN A 124 -5.94 35.99 -4.18
CA GLN A 124 -6.48 35.84 -5.55
C GLN A 124 -7.92 35.30 -5.58
N GLY A 125 -8.58 35.17 -4.41
CA GLY A 125 -10.01 34.86 -4.31
C GLY A 125 -10.39 33.37 -4.32
N ALA A 126 -9.41 32.45 -4.26
CA ALA A 126 -9.69 31.05 -3.99
C ALA A 126 -10.04 30.83 -2.50
N ASN A 127 -10.79 29.76 -2.22
CA ASN A 127 -11.05 29.27 -0.86
C ASN A 127 -10.69 27.78 -0.69
N TYR A 128 -10.15 27.14 -1.73
CA TYR A 128 -9.81 25.72 -1.79
C TYR A 128 -8.55 25.51 -2.64
N PHE A 129 -7.56 24.79 -2.12
CA PHE A 129 -6.26 24.53 -2.75
C PHE A 129 -6.01 23.03 -2.90
N ALA A 130 -5.80 22.59 -4.15
CA ALA A 130 -5.63 21.18 -4.52
C ALA A 130 -4.18 20.74 -4.75
N GLY A 131 -3.20 21.42 -4.13
CA GLY A 131 -1.78 21.11 -4.32
C GLY A 131 -1.14 20.12 -3.36
N VAL A 132 -1.88 19.46 -2.44
CA VAL A 132 -1.26 18.48 -1.51
C VAL A 132 -1.19 17.10 -2.17
N CYS A 133 -0.34 16.95 -3.18
CA CYS A 133 -0.10 15.66 -3.85
C CYS A 133 0.86 14.79 -3.02
N VAL A 134 0.44 13.56 -2.71
CA VAL A 134 1.20 12.61 -1.86
C VAL A 134 1.10 11.16 -2.34
N ASN A 135 0.89 10.95 -3.64
CA ASN A 135 0.98 9.60 -4.22
C ASN A 135 2.41 9.06 -4.08
N LEU A 136 2.54 7.82 -3.62
CA LEU A 136 3.82 7.15 -3.46
C LEU A 136 4.38 6.77 -4.83
N PRO A 137 5.58 7.24 -5.22
CA PRO A 137 6.15 7.03 -6.55
C PRO A 137 6.77 5.63 -6.68
N ARG A 138 5.91 4.59 -6.70
CA ARG A 138 6.29 3.16 -6.78
C ARG A 138 7.32 2.89 -7.88
N HIS A 139 7.22 3.58 -9.01
CA HIS A 139 8.21 3.53 -10.08
C HIS A 139 8.68 4.94 -10.45
N PRO A 140 9.99 5.22 -10.51
CA PRO A 140 10.52 6.58 -10.70
C PRO A 140 10.25 7.18 -12.10
N ALA A 141 9.74 6.39 -13.05
CA ALA A 141 9.35 6.89 -14.36
C ALA A 141 7.97 7.59 -14.38
N TRP A 142 7.21 7.59 -13.27
CA TRP A 142 5.89 8.24 -13.21
C TRP A 142 5.98 9.74 -13.54
N GLY A 143 5.22 10.20 -14.54
CA GLY A 143 5.35 11.55 -15.10
C GLY A 143 5.14 12.70 -14.10
N ARG A 144 4.22 12.53 -13.16
CA ARG A 144 3.93 13.52 -12.11
C ARG A 144 4.73 13.31 -10.82
N ILE A 145 5.83 12.54 -10.86
CA ILE A 145 6.73 12.36 -9.71
C ILE A 145 7.26 13.67 -9.12
N GLN A 146 7.37 14.74 -9.91
CA GLN A 146 7.71 16.09 -9.41
C GLN A 146 6.71 16.62 -8.36
N GLU A 147 5.45 16.19 -8.41
CA GLU A 147 4.38 16.66 -7.53
C GLU A 147 4.37 15.98 -6.16
N THR A 148 5.16 14.94 -5.93
CA THR A 148 5.25 14.21 -4.65
C THR A 148 6.61 14.45 -3.96
N TYR A 149 6.74 14.18 -2.66
CA TYR A 149 7.91 14.57 -1.86
C TYR A 149 9.03 13.53 -1.77
N GLY A 150 8.80 12.27 -2.15
CA GLY A 150 9.80 11.19 -2.02
C GLY A 150 9.20 9.79 -2.16
N GLU A 151 10.04 8.77 -2.02
CA GLU A 151 9.59 7.36 -2.09
C GLU A 151 9.01 6.83 -0.77
N ASP A 152 9.31 7.44 0.37
CA ASP A 152 8.94 6.94 1.70
C ASP A 152 7.58 7.46 2.23
N PRO A 153 6.67 6.60 2.75
CA PRO A 153 5.37 7.02 3.27
C PRO A 153 5.40 8.00 4.45
N LEU A 154 6.41 7.95 5.33
CA LEU A 154 6.53 8.86 6.46
C LEU A 154 7.01 10.24 5.98
N LEU A 155 8.00 10.28 5.08
CA LEU A 155 8.45 11.52 4.44
C LEU A 155 7.29 12.21 3.71
N LEU A 156 6.49 11.46 2.94
CA LEU A 156 5.28 11.95 2.27
C LEU A 156 4.22 12.47 3.26
N GLY A 157 4.00 11.75 4.36
CA GLY A 157 3.00 12.08 5.37
C GLY A 157 3.30 13.38 6.12
N GLU A 158 4.54 13.56 6.59
CA GLU A 158 4.92 14.78 7.33
C GLU A 158 4.96 16.03 6.44
N PHE A 159 5.53 15.94 5.23
CA PHE A 159 5.56 17.09 4.30
C PHE A 159 4.17 17.47 3.80
N GLY A 160 3.34 16.49 3.40
CA GLY A 160 1.97 16.74 2.98
C GLY A 160 1.09 17.31 4.11
N LEU A 161 1.35 16.93 5.36
CA LEU A 161 0.71 17.53 6.52
C LEU A 161 1.18 18.97 6.77
N ALA A 162 2.48 19.25 6.63
CA ALA A 162 3.01 20.60 6.85
C ALA A 162 2.44 21.63 5.87
N LEU A 163 2.34 21.25 4.59
CA LEU A 163 1.63 22.02 3.56
C LEU A 163 0.16 22.21 3.94
N THR A 164 -0.53 21.11 4.29
CA THR A 164 -1.94 21.12 4.70
C THR A 164 -2.20 22.09 5.84
N GLN A 165 -1.45 21.99 6.94
CA GLN A 165 -1.66 22.81 8.14
C GLN A 165 -1.42 24.29 7.90
N SER A 166 -0.40 24.66 7.12
CA SER A 166 -0.14 26.07 6.79
C SER A 166 -1.16 26.64 5.79
N VAL A 167 -1.51 25.92 4.73
CA VAL A 167 -2.53 26.38 3.77
C VAL A 167 -3.88 26.60 4.47
N GLN A 168 -4.22 25.75 5.45
CA GLN A 168 -5.46 25.82 6.24
C GLN A 168 -5.53 26.94 7.30
N LYS A 169 -4.54 27.83 7.34
CA LYS A 169 -4.67 29.16 7.95
C LYS A 169 -5.47 30.12 7.07
N HIS A 170 -5.55 29.85 5.75
CA HIS A 170 -5.99 30.80 4.73
C HIS A 170 -7.14 30.29 3.85
N VAL A 171 -7.06 29.03 3.41
CA VAL A 171 -8.01 28.35 2.49
C VAL A 171 -8.12 26.85 2.84
N MET A 172 -9.17 26.16 2.41
CA MET A 172 -9.25 24.69 2.55
C MET A 172 -8.10 24.02 1.78
N ALA A 173 -7.41 23.05 2.38
CA ALA A 173 -6.44 22.22 1.68
C ALA A 173 -7.08 20.89 1.27
N CYS A 174 -6.68 20.38 0.11
CA CYS A 174 -7.14 19.12 -0.45
C CYS A 174 -5.94 18.19 -0.72
N VAL A 175 -5.97 16.99 -0.14
CA VAL A 175 -4.95 15.95 -0.36
C VAL A 175 -5.33 15.05 -1.55
N LYS A 176 -4.38 14.82 -2.46
CA LYS A 176 -4.60 14.13 -3.73
C LYS A 176 -3.48 13.15 -4.08
N HIS A 177 -3.71 12.16 -4.94
CA HIS A 177 -4.97 11.69 -5.52
C HIS A 177 -5.28 10.32 -4.89
N TYR A 178 -6.38 10.25 -4.15
CA TYR A 178 -6.75 9.12 -3.30
C TYR A 178 -7.47 8.04 -4.13
N ALA A 179 -6.85 6.92 -4.50
CA ALA A 179 -5.52 6.45 -4.17
C ALA A 179 -4.80 5.79 -5.36
N LEU A 180 -3.51 5.48 -5.19
CA LEU A 180 -2.68 4.69 -6.13
C LEU A 180 -2.43 5.30 -7.53
N ASN A 181 -2.72 6.60 -7.71
CA ASN A 181 -2.39 7.34 -8.94
C ASN A 181 -0.87 7.60 -9.05
N SER A 182 -0.13 6.61 -9.55
CA SER A 182 1.34 6.63 -9.66
C SER A 182 1.85 6.15 -11.03
N MET A 183 1.05 6.44 -12.06
CA MET A 183 1.30 6.17 -13.49
C MET A 183 0.41 7.14 -14.27
N GLU A 184 0.93 7.88 -15.25
CA GLU A 184 0.13 8.86 -16.00
C GLU A 184 -0.54 8.28 -17.24
N ASN A 185 0.17 7.44 -18.01
CA ASN A 185 -0.27 7.04 -19.35
C ASN A 185 -1.59 6.27 -19.32
N ALA A 186 -1.71 5.25 -18.48
CA ALA A 186 -2.93 4.46 -18.33
C ALA A 186 -3.91 4.96 -17.25
N ARG A 187 -3.69 6.13 -16.62
CA ARG A 187 -4.44 6.57 -15.41
C ARG A 187 -5.97 6.55 -15.52
N PHE A 188 -6.51 6.75 -16.74
CA PHE A 188 -7.95 6.74 -16.99
C PHE A 188 -8.54 5.33 -17.26
N ARG A 189 -7.70 4.31 -17.47
CA ARG A 189 -8.11 2.94 -17.82
C ARG A 189 -7.63 1.83 -16.86
N VAL A 190 -6.53 2.04 -16.13
CA VAL A 190 -5.88 0.99 -15.33
C VAL A 190 -6.66 0.63 -14.05
N ASP A 191 -6.77 -0.66 -13.75
CA ASP A 191 -7.06 -1.17 -12.40
C ASP A 191 -5.78 -1.49 -11.63
N VAL A 192 -5.63 -0.90 -10.45
CA VAL A 192 -4.52 -1.17 -9.55
C VAL A 192 -4.97 -2.19 -8.51
N SER A 193 -4.51 -3.43 -8.66
CA SER A 193 -4.74 -4.50 -7.68
C SER A 193 -3.70 -4.43 -6.56
N VAL A 194 -4.13 -4.58 -5.31
CA VAL A 194 -3.28 -4.45 -4.12
C VAL A 194 -3.87 -5.23 -2.95
N GLU A 195 -3.01 -5.92 -2.19
CA GLU A 195 -3.41 -6.59 -0.95
C GLU A 195 -3.86 -5.55 0.10
N GLU A 196 -4.95 -5.81 0.80
CA GLU A 196 -5.49 -4.97 1.88
C GLU A 196 -4.41 -4.51 2.89
N ALA A 197 -3.53 -5.42 3.35
CA ALA A 197 -2.47 -5.05 4.27
C ALA A 197 -1.45 -4.07 3.66
N VAL A 198 -1.09 -4.26 2.39
CA VAL A 198 -0.18 -3.37 1.65
C VAL A 198 -0.83 -2.02 1.32
N LEU A 199 -2.13 -2.01 1.02
CA LEU A 199 -2.91 -0.78 0.81
C LEU A 199 -2.79 0.14 2.04
N HIS A 200 -3.08 -0.39 3.24
CA HIS A 200 -3.02 0.37 4.49
C HIS A 200 -1.60 0.69 4.96
N GLU A 201 -0.65 -0.25 4.85
CA GLU A 201 0.72 -0.08 5.35
C GLU A 201 1.59 0.84 4.47
N VAL A 202 1.35 0.87 3.16
CA VAL A 202 2.25 1.53 2.18
C VAL A 202 1.58 2.69 1.47
N TYR A 203 0.45 2.42 0.80
CA TYR A 203 -0.10 3.36 -0.19
C TYR A 203 -1.09 4.38 0.39
N LEU A 204 -1.63 4.08 1.57
CA LEU A 204 -2.55 4.93 2.31
C LEU A 204 -1.98 5.55 3.60
N ALA A 205 -0.83 5.10 4.10
CA ALA A 205 -0.28 5.53 5.40
C ALA A 205 -0.06 7.06 5.48
N GLN A 206 0.42 7.66 4.39
CA GLN A 206 0.60 9.11 4.21
C GLN A 206 -0.74 9.86 4.11
N PHE A 207 -1.75 9.29 3.44
CA PHE A 207 -3.10 9.85 3.41
C PHE A 207 -3.75 9.82 4.80
N ARG A 208 -3.65 8.69 5.52
CA ARG A 208 -4.12 8.53 6.91
C ARG A 208 -3.48 9.58 7.82
N ARG A 209 -2.16 9.77 7.72
CA ARG A 209 -1.40 10.77 8.50
C ARG A 209 -1.92 12.20 8.31
N ILE A 210 -2.35 12.54 7.08
CA ILE A 210 -2.85 13.87 6.70
C ILE A 210 -4.34 14.04 7.07
N VAL A 211 -5.13 12.98 6.96
CA VAL A 211 -6.54 12.93 7.40
C VAL A 211 -6.66 13.08 8.92
N GLU A 212 -5.91 12.29 9.69
CA GLU A 212 -5.82 12.44 11.15
C GLU A 212 -5.23 13.80 11.57
N GLY A 213 -4.44 14.41 10.69
CA GLY A 213 -3.91 15.77 10.84
C GLY A 213 -4.91 16.90 10.52
N GLY A 214 -6.15 16.58 10.15
CA GLY A 214 -7.24 17.54 9.97
C GLY A 214 -7.28 18.25 8.62
N VAL A 215 -7.03 17.53 7.52
CA VAL A 215 -7.27 18.04 6.15
C VAL A 215 -8.77 18.28 5.89
N ALA A 216 -9.11 19.35 5.19
CA ALA A 216 -10.49 19.74 4.90
C ALA A 216 -11.12 18.96 3.75
N ALA A 217 -10.29 18.48 2.80
CA ALA A 217 -10.74 17.81 1.60
C ALA A 217 -9.78 16.70 1.11
N VAL A 218 -10.33 15.77 0.35
CA VAL A 218 -9.64 14.72 -0.39
C VAL A 218 -10.09 14.77 -1.85
N MET A 219 -9.18 14.61 -2.80
CA MET A 219 -9.51 14.40 -4.21
C MET A 219 -9.28 12.93 -4.55
N SER A 220 -10.31 12.26 -5.11
CA SER A 220 -10.17 10.88 -5.58
C SER A 220 -9.27 10.80 -6.81
N SER A 221 -8.67 9.64 -7.10
CA SER A 221 -7.90 9.44 -8.34
C SER A 221 -8.75 9.06 -9.56
N TYR A 222 -8.10 9.02 -10.73
CA TYR A 222 -8.69 8.59 -12.01
C TYR A 222 -8.81 7.08 -12.18
N ASN A 223 -7.90 6.32 -11.55
CA ASN A 223 -7.73 4.88 -11.76
C ASN A 223 -8.77 4.06 -11.01
N SER A 224 -8.89 2.79 -11.39
CA SER A 224 -9.57 1.78 -10.58
C SER A 224 -8.62 1.22 -9.52
N VAL A 225 -9.20 0.76 -8.40
CA VAL A 225 -8.48 0.11 -7.30
C VAL A 225 -9.26 -1.13 -6.88
N ASN A 226 -8.65 -2.31 -6.98
CA ASN A 226 -9.28 -3.60 -6.70
C ASN A 226 -10.67 -3.76 -7.38
N GLY A 227 -10.76 -3.37 -8.66
CA GLY A 227 -11.94 -3.54 -9.51
C GLY A 227 -13.04 -2.48 -9.41
N GLU A 228 -12.82 -1.35 -8.73
CA GLU A 228 -13.74 -0.20 -8.74
C GLU A 228 -13.02 1.17 -8.80
N TRP A 229 -13.55 2.08 -9.62
CA TRP A 229 -13.03 3.42 -9.89
C TRP A 229 -12.96 4.27 -8.63
N ALA A 230 -11.80 4.87 -8.33
CA ALA A 230 -11.57 5.52 -7.04
C ALA A 230 -12.63 6.58 -6.67
N GLY A 231 -13.13 7.36 -7.63
CA GLY A 231 -14.20 8.34 -7.42
C GLY A 231 -15.61 7.81 -7.13
N GLN A 232 -15.81 6.50 -7.19
CA GLN A 232 -17.05 5.84 -6.75
C GLN A 232 -16.79 4.61 -5.86
N ASN A 233 -15.53 4.36 -5.49
CA ASN A 233 -15.10 3.20 -4.72
C ASN A 233 -15.52 3.35 -3.25
N ARG A 234 -16.58 2.65 -2.86
CA ARG A 234 -17.13 2.66 -1.48
C ARG A 234 -16.10 2.33 -0.42
N HIS A 235 -15.23 1.37 -0.73
CA HIS A 235 -14.24 0.88 0.20
C HIS A 235 -13.21 1.96 0.52
N LEU A 236 -12.70 2.66 -0.49
CA LEU A 236 -11.85 3.83 -0.31
C LEU A 236 -12.60 5.01 0.33
N LEU A 237 -13.71 5.46 -0.26
CA LEU A 237 -14.33 6.78 0.02
C LEU A 237 -15.28 6.83 1.23
N THR A 238 -15.75 5.67 1.70
CA THR A 238 -16.58 5.56 2.91
C THR A 238 -15.89 4.66 3.93
N GLU A 239 -15.65 3.39 3.62
CA GLU A 239 -15.26 2.39 4.64
C GLU A 239 -13.89 2.68 5.26
N ILE A 240 -12.86 2.98 4.45
CA ILE A 240 -11.55 3.40 4.96
C ILE A 240 -11.59 4.87 5.37
N LEU A 241 -11.87 5.77 4.43
CA LEU A 241 -11.68 7.21 4.65
C LEU A 241 -12.56 7.76 5.79
N ARG A 242 -13.83 7.36 5.87
CA ARG A 242 -14.80 7.96 6.79
C ARG A 242 -15.10 7.09 7.99
N ASP A 243 -15.31 5.78 7.80
CA ASP A 243 -15.71 4.89 8.88
C ASP A 243 -14.53 4.42 9.73
N GLN A 244 -13.35 4.18 9.14
CA GLN A 244 -12.12 3.82 9.88
C GLN A 244 -11.30 5.05 10.33
N TRP A 245 -11.06 6.03 9.45
CA TRP A 245 -10.23 7.21 9.81
C TRP A 245 -11.03 8.42 10.31
N GLY A 246 -12.36 8.37 10.31
CA GLY A 246 -13.21 9.44 10.85
C GLY A 246 -13.31 10.71 9.99
N PHE A 247 -12.96 10.67 8.70
CA PHE A 247 -12.88 11.86 7.85
C PHE A 247 -14.22 12.60 7.68
N ASP A 248 -14.29 13.77 8.30
CA ASP A 248 -15.45 14.66 8.27
C ASP A 248 -15.44 15.68 7.10
N GLY A 249 -14.39 15.66 6.26
CA GLY A 249 -14.18 16.62 5.19
C GLY A 249 -14.90 16.30 3.88
N LEU A 250 -14.53 17.06 2.84
CA LEU A 250 -15.08 16.96 1.48
C LEU A 250 -14.35 15.90 0.66
N VAL A 251 -15.07 15.16 -0.19
CA VAL A 251 -14.47 14.37 -1.28
C VAL A 251 -14.86 14.99 -2.62
N MET A 252 -13.86 15.35 -3.43
CA MET A 252 -14.01 15.89 -4.77
C MET A 252 -13.47 14.87 -5.81
N SER A 253 -14.02 14.84 -7.02
CA SER A 253 -13.43 14.08 -8.12
C SER A 253 -12.15 14.72 -8.65
N ASP A 254 -11.25 13.94 -9.22
CA ASP A 254 -10.32 14.49 -10.21
C ASP A 254 -11.11 14.98 -11.45
N PHE A 255 -10.49 15.84 -12.26
CA PHE A 255 -11.20 16.65 -13.26
C PHE A 255 -11.73 15.82 -14.46
N VAL A 256 -13.00 16.00 -14.81
CA VAL A 256 -13.68 15.45 -16.01
C VAL A 256 -13.84 13.93 -16.04
N PHE A 257 -12.79 13.17 -15.77
CA PHE A 257 -12.78 11.70 -15.77
C PHE A 257 -12.63 11.10 -14.36
N GLY A 258 -12.89 11.85 -13.29
CA GLY A 258 -12.75 11.35 -11.92
C GLY A 258 -13.78 10.30 -11.48
N LEU A 259 -14.84 10.03 -12.26
CA LEU A 259 -15.87 9.00 -11.98
C LEU A 259 -16.45 8.38 -13.27
N ARG A 260 -17.23 7.29 -13.16
CA ARG A 260 -17.95 6.65 -14.29
C ARG A 260 -19.47 6.56 -14.05
N ASP A 261 -19.86 6.36 -12.79
CA ASP A 261 -21.24 6.24 -12.33
C ASP A 261 -21.58 7.38 -11.36
N ALA A 262 -22.58 8.19 -11.75
CA ALA A 262 -23.02 9.35 -10.98
C ALA A 262 -23.72 8.96 -9.68
N ALA A 263 -24.63 7.97 -9.72
CA ALA A 263 -25.41 7.57 -8.55
C ALA A 263 -24.52 6.84 -7.54
N ALA A 264 -23.65 5.94 -8.01
CA ALA A 264 -22.66 5.28 -7.16
C ALA A 264 -21.71 6.29 -6.50
N SER A 265 -21.21 7.30 -7.22
CA SER A 265 -20.30 8.30 -6.64
C SER A 265 -20.89 9.00 -5.40
N VAL A 266 -22.15 9.46 -5.46
CA VAL A 266 -22.83 10.12 -4.34
C VAL A 266 -23.11 9.13 -3.21
N ARG A 267 -23.68 7.96 -3.53
CA ARG A 267 -24.02 6.90 -2.56
C ARG A 267 -22.79 6.41 -1.79
N ASN A 268 -21.64 6.31 -2.47
CA ASN A 268 -20.39 5.77 -1.93
C ASN A 268 -19.44 6.82 -1.33
N GLY A 269 -19.82 8.11 -1.31
CA GLY A 269 -19.22 9.11 -0.43
C GLY A 269 -18.44 10.25 -1.08
N MET A 270 -18.46 10.36 -2.41
CA MET A 270 -17.97 11.55 -3.12
C MET A 270 -18.99 12.70 -3.02
N ASP A 271 -18.54 13.87 -2.59
CA ASP A 271 -19.40 15.02 -2.38
C ASP A 271 -19.52 15.89 -3.65
N ILE A 272 -18.44 16.13 -4.42
CA ILE A 272 -18.42 17.02 -5.60
C ILE A 272 -17.86 16.33 -6.87
N GLU A 273 -18.55 16.45 -8.02
CA GLU A 273 -17.98 16.24 -9.36
C GLU A 273 -17.34 17.54 -9.87
N ALA A 274 -16.11 17.46 -10.35
CA ALA A 274 -15.31 18.60 -10.80
C ALA A 274 -14.81 18.43 -12.24
N PRO A 275 -14.59 19.52 -13.00
CA PRO A 275 -14.81 20.93 -12.62
C PRO A 275 -16.12 21.53 -13.18
N PHE A 276 -16.98 20.72 -13.82
CA PHE A 276 -18.10 21.19 -14.64
C PHE A 276 -19.39 20.41 -14.36
N ARG A 277 -20.52 20.95 -14.83
CA ARG A 277 -21.81 20.25 -14.89
C ARG A 277 -21.74 19.16 -15.95
N GLN A 278 -21.46 17.92 -15.50
CA GLN A 278 -21.14 16.81 -16.40
C GLN A 278 -22.02 15.58 -16.16
N GLN A 279 -21.55 14.54 -15.46
CA GLN A 279 -22.25 13.27 -15.37
C GLN A 279 -23.41 13.33 -14.38
N ARG A 280 -23.20 13.96 -13.22
CA ARG A 280 -24.19 14.09 -12.16
C ARG A 280 -25.36 14.96 -12.58
N ALA A 281 -25.09 16.17 -13.06
CA ALA A 281 -26.07 17.08 -13.65
C ALA A 281 -27.01 16.40 -14.67
N ARG A 282 -26.50 15.43 -15.45
CA ARG A 282 -27.25 14.65 -16.44
C ARG A 282 -27.99 13.42 -15.88
N LYS A 283 -27.34 12.66 -14.98
CA LYS A 283 -27.81 11.33 -14.55
C LYS A 283 -28.62 11.36 -13.24
N LEU A 284 -28.28 12.24 -12.28
CA LEU A 284 -28.89 12.22 -10.94
C LEU A 284 -30.41 12.47 -10.92
N PRO A 285 -31.01 13.37 -11.72
CA PRO A 285 -32.46 13.58 -11.69
C PRO A 285 -33.24 12.29 -11.97
N LEU A 286 -32.82 11.52 -12.98
CA LEU A 286 -33.45 10.25 -13.33
C LEU A 286 -33.19 9.16 -12.28
N ALA A 287 -31.99 9.12 -11.68
CA ALA A 287 -31.67 8.19 -10.59
C ALA A 287 -32.52 8.46 -9.32
N LEU A 288 -32.86 9.72 -9.06
CA LEU A 288 -33.72 10.16 -7.94
C LEU A 288 -35.21 9.99 -8.24
N GLU A 289 -35.62 9.94 -9.51
CA GLU A 289 -36.97 9.61 -9.95
C GLU A 289 -37.22 8.08 -10.04
N SER A 290 -36.20 7.30 -10.36
CA SER A 290 -36.26 5.83 -10.45
C SER A 290 -36.16 5.13 -9.09
N GLY A 291 -35.61 5.80 -8.07
CA GLY A 291 -35.27 5.20 -6.78
C GLY A 291 -33.91 4.48 -6.77
N GLU A 292 -33.06 4.74 -7.76
CA GLU A 292 -31.67 4.27 -7.80
C GLU A 292 -30.77 5.04 -6.80
N LEU A 293 -31.06 6.32 -6.58
CA LEU A 293 -30.40 7.15 -5.57
C LEU A 293 -31.44 7.73 -4.61
N ASP A 294 -31.09 7.82 -3.32
CA ASP A 294 -31.93 8.43 -2.31
C ASP A 294 -31.59 9.92 -2.11
N TRP A 295 -32.61 10.74 -1.83
CA TRP A 295 -32.41 12.16 -1.48
C TRP A 295 -31.58 12.33 -0.19
N GLN A 296 -31.49 11.31 0.66
CA GLN A 296 -30.62 11.30 1.85
C GLN A 296 -29.13 11.24 1.50
N ASP A 297 -28.75 10.67 0.34
CA ASP A 297 -27.37 10.66 -0.14
C ASP A 297 -26.96 12.04 -0.66
N VAL A 298 -27.85 12.70 -1.40
CA VAL A 298 -27.68 14.07 -1.88
C VAL A 298 -27.61 15.07 -0.71
N ASP A 299 -28.54 14.99 0.24
CA ASP A 299 -28.56 15.87 1.43
C ASP A 299 -27.31 15.69 2.30
N ARG A 300 -26.79 14.46 2.43
CA ARG A 300 -25.54 14.17 3.16
C ARG A 300 -24.30 14.79 2.50
N ALA A 301 -24.23 14.77 1.16
CA ALA A 301 -23.18 15.50 0.43
C ALA A 301 -23.33 17.02 0.61
N CYS A 302 -24.56 17.54 0.47
CA CYS A 302 -24.85 18.96 0.66
C CYS A 302 -24.46 19.45 2.06
N GLU A 303 -24.78 18.68 3.12
CA GLU A 303 -24.44 19.06 4.50
C GLU A 303 -22.93 19.19 4.69
N ARG A 304 -22.12 18.27 4.17
CA ARG A 304 -20.65 18.35 4.22
C ARG A 304 -20.13 19.61 3.51
N ILE A 305 -20.62 19.86 2.29
CA ILE A 305 -20.22 20.99 1.42
C ILE A 305 -20.54 22.33 2.08
N LEU A 306 -21.75 22.49 2.61
CA LEU A 306 -22.15 23.69 3.34
C LEU A 306 -21.35 23.84 4.64
N ARG A 307 -21.19 22.74 5.39
CA ARG A 307 -20.52 22.75 6.69
C ARG A 307 -19.06 23.16 6.59
N LYS A 308 -18.27 22.59 5.67
CA LYS A 308 -16.86 22.97 5.51
C LYS A 308 -16.69 24.37 4.93
N GLN A 309 -17.60 24.85 4.07
CA GLN A 309 -17.63 26.26 3.66
C GLN A 309 -17.88 27.22 4.84
N ILE A 310 -18.86 26.92 5.71
CA ILE A 310 -19.15 27.72 6.91
C ILE A 310 -17.94 27.68 7.88
N GLU A 311 -17.43 26.48 8.18
CA GLU A 311 -16.28 26.24 9.06
C GLU A 311 -15.05 27.06 8.63
N PHE A 312 -14.64 26.95 7.36
CA PHE A 312 -13.46 27.67 6.87
C PHE A 312 -13.67 29.17 6.67
N THR A 313 -14.90 29.62 6.40
CA THR A 313 -15.20 31.06 6.31
C THR A 313 -15.11 31.73 7.69
N VAL A 314 -15.52 31.06 8.77
CA VAL A 314 -15.29 31.54 10.15
C VAL A 314 -13.80 31.39 10.53
N ARG A 315 -13.22 30.19 10.38
CA ARG A 315 -11.83 29.88 10.78
C ARG A 315 -10.77 30.76 10.10
N THR A 316 -11.02 31.25 8.89
CA THR A 316 -10.05 32.03 8.10
C THR A 316 -10.47 33.50 7.93
N GLU A 317 -11.34 34.03 8.81
CA GLU A 317 -11.86 35.40 8.66
C GLU A 317 -10.78 36.48 8.83
N ASP A 318 -9.87 36.32 9.79
CA ASP A 318 -8.74 37.24 10.01
C ASP A 318 -7.70 37.18 8.86
N SER A 319 -7.70 36.10 8.08
CA SER A 319 -6.81 35.91 6.94
C SER A 319 -7.32 36.66 5.70
N GLN A 320 -7.10 37.97 5.68
CA GLN A 320 -7.34 38.86 4.53
C GLN A 320 -6.02 39.44 3.96
N PRO A 321 -5.17 38.62 3.32
CA PRO A 321 -3.92 39.09 2.72
C PRO A 321 -4.18 40.08 1.56
N SER A 322 -3.30 41.08 1.44
CA SER A 322 -3.33 42.02 0.32
C SER A 322 -2.94 41.34 -1.00
N PRO A 323 -3.53 41.72 -2.15
CA PRO A 323 -3.07 41.27 -3.47
C PRO A 323 -1.56 41.45 -3.72
N ASN A 324 -0.92 42.43 -3.06
CA ASN A 324 0.53 42.66 -3.13
C ASN A 324 1.39 41.54 -2.51
N VAL A 325 0.80 40.51 -1.90
CA VAL A 325 1.52 39.34 -1.39
C VAL A 325 1.94 38.38 -2.52
N VAL A 326 1.26 38.43 -3.67
CA VAL A 326 1.51 37.54 -4.81
C VAL A 326 2.83 37.91 -5.48
N PHE A 327 3.74 36.93 -5.59
CA PHE A 327 5.11 37.10 -6.11
C PHE A 327 5.94 38.19 -5.40
N CYS A 328 5.63 38.47 -4.13
CA CYS A 328 6.38 39.44 -3.34
C CYS A 328 7.82 38.98 -3.03
N ASP A 329 8.71 39.93 -2.73
CA ASP A 329 10.13 39.64 -2.49
C ASP A 329 10.38 38.66 -1.32
N GLU A 330 9.47 38.57 -0.35
CA GLU A 330 9.50 37.55 0.71
C GLU A 330 9.33 36.14 0.13
N HIS A 331 8.30 35.93 -0.71
CA HIS A 331 8.02 34.64 -1.33
C HIS A 331 9.11 34.25 -2.33
N ARG A 332 9.68 35.23 -3.05
CA ARG A 332 10.83 35.02 -3.95
C ARG A 332 12.10 34.65 -3.18
N ALA A 333 12.40 35.35 -2.07
CA ALA A 333 13.51 35.00 -1.19
C ALA A 333 13.34 33.59 -0.60
N LEU A 334 12.12 33.20 -0.24
CA LEU A 334 11.78 31.84 0.19
C LEU A 334 11.98 30.82 -0.95
N ALA A 335 11.49 31.09 -2.16
CA ALA A 335 11.69 30.20 -3.32
C ALA A 335 13.19 29.98 -3.62
N ARG A 336 14.01 31.04 -3.51
CA ARG A 336 15.47 30.97 -3.61
C ARG A 336 16.11 30.14 -2.50
N GLU A 337 15.65 30.29 -1.25
CA GLU A 337 16.14 29.52 -0.10
C GLU A 337 15.83 28.03 -0.26
N VAL A 338 14.59 27.69 -0.66
CA VAL A 338 14.17 26.31 -0.93
C VAL A 338 14.96 25.72 -2.10
N ALA A 339 15.17 26.49 -3.18
CA ALA A 339 16.00 26.07 -4.29
C ALA A 339 17.43 25.76 -3.81
N ALA A 340 18.09 26.68 -3.11
CA ALA A 340 19.46 26.49 -2.65
C ALA A 340 19.61 25.34 -1.63
N ARG A 341 18.63 25.14 -0.73
CA ARG A 341 18.63 24.06 0.29
C ARG A 341 18.29 22.68 -0.27
N SER A 342 17.55 22.60 -1.38
CA SER A 342 17.11 21.32 -1.96
C SER A 342 18.17 20.64 -2.83
N MET A 343 19.11 21.40 -3.41
CA MET A 343 20.08 20.83 -4.35
C MET A 343 20.98 19.78 -3.69
N VAL A 344 21.04 18.61 -4.30
CA VAL A 344 21.75 17.45 -3.77
C VAL A 344 23.08 17.29 -4.47
N LEU A 345 24.18 17.49 -3.75
CA LEU A 345 25.53 17.21 -4.23
C LEU A 345 25.80 15.71 -4.10
N LEU A 346 25.98 15.02 -5.23
CA LEU A 346 26.16 13.57 -5.26
C LEU A 346 27.64 13.16 -5.35
N LYS A 347 28.47 13.95 -6.03
CA LYS A 347 29.92 13.74 -6.19
C LYS A 347 30.66 15.07 -6.21
N ASN A 348 31.85 15.15 -5.59
CA ASN A 348 32.69 16.35 -5.52
C ASN A 348 34.16 15.99 -5.27
N ASP A 349 34.83 15.49 -6.30
CA ASP A 349 36.21 15.03 -6.28
C ASP A 349 37.21 16.18 -6.10
N THR A 350 38.43 15.83 -5.69
CA THR A 350 39.55 16.76 -5.53
C THR A 350 40.38 16.86 -6.81
N VAL A 351 40.43 18.05 -7.41
CA VAL A 351 41.16 18.35 -8.64
C VAL A 351 42.22 19.42 -8.34
N ASN A 352 43.48 19.14 -8.70
CA ASN A 352 44.64 19.99 -8.39
C ASN A 352 44.75 20.35 -6.89
N GLY A 353 44.45 19.39 -6.01
CA GLY A 353 44.61 19.54 -4.55
C GLY A 353 43.48 20.26 -3.81
N ARG A 354 42.39 20.64 -4.50
CA ARG A 354 41.17 21.18 -3.88
C ARG A 354 39.91 20.49 -4.43
N PRO A 355 38.83 20.31 -3.64
CA PRO A 355 37.51 19.98 -4.19
C PRO A 355 37.10 20.97 -5.30
N VAL A 356 36.33 20.50 -6.29
CA VAL A 356 35.87 21.39 -7.39
C VAL A 356 34.90 22.43 -6.86
N LEU A 357 33.95 22.03 -6.01
CA LEU A 357 33.00 22.89 -5.29
C LEU A 357 33.33 22.97 -3.78
N PRO A 358 33.03 24.10 -3.12
CA PRO A 358 32.44 25.31 -3.67
C PRO A 358 33.43 26.14 -4.49
N LEU A 359 32.94 26.75 -5.56
CA LEU A 359 33.71 27.65 -6.43
C LEU A 359 34.26 28.84 -5.64
N GLN A 360 35.53 29.15 -5.89
CA GLN A 360 36.23 30.30 -5.31
C GLN A 360 36.27 31.42 -6.37
N ALA A 361 35.27 32.31 -6.35
CA ALA A 361 35.01 33.29 -7.40
C ALA A 361 36.22 34.18 -7.73
N GLU A 362 36.99 34.55 -6.71
CA GLU A 362 38.21 35.37 -6.79
C GLU A 362 39.36 34.67 -7.54
N SER A 363 39.21 33.37 -7.84
CA SER A 363 40.15 32.57 -8.64
C SER A 363 39.60 32.15 -10.02
N LEU A 364 38.47 32.72 -10.45
CA LEU A 364 37.84 32.43 -11.74
C LEU A 364 37.89 33.66 -12.64
N SER A 365 38.65 33.56 -13.74
CA SER A 365 38.71 34.57 -14.79
C SER A 365 37.64 34.30 -15.85
N ARG A 366 37.41 33.02 -16.19
CA ARG A 366 36.48 32.61 -17.26
C ARG A 366 35.79 31.28 -16.93
N VAL A 367 34.48 31.21 -17.15
CA VAL A 367 33.65 30.02 -16.90
C VAL A 367 32.76 29.76 -18.11
N ALA A 368 32.66 28.50 -18.54
CA ALA A 368 31.67 28.09 -19.53
C ALA A 368 30.45 27.50 -18.83
N VAL A 369 29.26 28.00 -19.16
CA VAL A 369 27.98 27.33 -18.85
C VAL A 369 27.50 26.70 -20.15
N VAL A 370 27.20 25.41 -20.14
CA VAL A 370 26.94 24.66 -21.38
C VAL A 370 25.68 23.79 -21.28
N GLY A 371 25.01 23.58 -22.41
CA GLY A 371 23.90 22.64 -22.54
C GLY A 371 22.51 23.29 -22.64
N ARG A 372 21.60 22.56 -23.28
CA ARG A 372 20.29 23.04 -23.77
C ARG A 372 19.46 23.76 -22.71
N LEU A 373 19.53 23.32 -21.44
CA LEU A 373 18.68 23.81 -20.36
C LEU A 373 19.23 25.06 -19.65
N ALA A 374 20.47 25.46 -19.89
CA ALA A 374 21.12 26.52 -19.12
C ALA A 374 20.42 27.89 -19.24
N ASN A 375 19.82 28.18 -20.40
CA ASN A 375 19.14 29.44 -20.69
C ASN A 375 17.62 29.27 -20.88
N ILE A 376 17.02 28.25 -20.25
CA ILE A 376 15.58 27.96 -20.34
C ILE A 376 14.92 28.18 -18.98
N ALA A 377 13.74 28.81 -18.99
CA ALA A 377 12.84 28.96 -17.84
C ALA A 377 12.13 27.62 -17.51
N ASN A 378 12.90 26.63 -17.04
CA ASN A 378 12.45 25.26 -16.86
C ASN A 378 11.91 25.00 -15.44
N THR A 379 10.62 25.30 -15.22
CA THR A 379 9.93 25.11 -13.93
C THR A 379 9.23 23.75 -13.78
N GLY A 380 9.44 22.81 -14.70
CA GLY A 380 8.84 21.48 -14.72
C GLY A 380 7.65 21.34 -15.69
N ASP A 381 6.68 20.51 -15.30
CA ASP A 381 5.46 20.13 -16.04
C ASP A 381 4.60 21.33 -16.54
N LYS A 382 3.74 21.09 -17.55
CA LYS A 382 2.76 22.05 -18.10
C LYS A 382 1.28 21.59 -18.04
N GLY A 383 0.97 20.61 -17.21
CA GLY A 383 -0.41 20.23 -16.87
C GLY A 383 -0.99 21.07 -15.73
N SER A 384 -1.83 20.43 -14.92
CA SER A 384 -2.56 21.05 -13.80
C SER A 384 -1.67 21.75 -12.78
N SER A 385 -0.39 21.35 -12.63
CA SER A 385 0.52 21.96 -11.67
C SER A 385 1.33 23.16 -12.21
N GLN A 386 1.08 23.62 -13.44
CA GLN A 386 1.83 24.72 -14.07
C GLN A 386 1.59 26.09 -13.40
N VAL A 387 2.57 26.60 -12.66
CA VAL A 387 2.54 27.97 -12.13
C VAL A 387 3.10 28.96 -13.16
N PHE A 388 2.53 30.17 -13.21
CA PHE A 388 2.84 31.21 -14.19
C PHE A 388 3.47 32.47 -13.52
N PRO A 389 4.70 32.41 -12.99
CA PRO A 389 5.34 33.57 -12.38
C PRO A 389 5.62 34.68 -13.41
N PRO A 390 5.71 35.96 -12.99
CA PRO A 390 6.11 37.06 -13.88
C PRO A 390 7.47 36.86 -14.55
N ASP A 391 8.45 36.35 -13.78
CA ASP A 391 9.83 36.15 -14.19
C ASP A 391 10.35 34.78 -13.71
N VAL A 392 11.35 34.23 -14.41
CA VAL A 392 12.09 33.03 -14.01
C VAL A 392 13.57 33.25 -14.26
N VAL A 393 14.40 33.08 -13.22
CA VAL A 393 15.86 33.23 -13.30
C VAL A 393 16.48 31.92 -13.81
N THR A 394 17.00 31.95 -15.04
CA THR A 394 17.65 30.78 -15.66
C THR A 394 18.94 30.38 -14.92
N PRO A 395 19.41 29.12 -15.05
CA PRO A 395 20.72 28.71 -14.55
C PRO A 395 21.86 29.64 -15.01
N LEU A 396 21.86 30.07 -16.27
CA LEU A 396 22.86 30.96 -16.85
C LEU A 396 22.83 32.36 -16.20
N ASP A 397 21.64 32.95 -16.04
CA ASP A 397 21.51 34.28 -15.44
C ASP A 397 21.82 34.26 -13.95
N GLY A 398 21.45 33.19 -13.25
CA GLY A 398 21.82 32.96 -11.86
C GLY A 398 23.33 32.81 -11.65
N ILE A 399 24.02 32.09 -12.55
CA ILE A 399 25.49 31.96 -12.53
C ILE A 399 26.17 33.31 -12.86
N ARG A 400 25.64 34.08 -13.82
CA ARG A 400 26.12 35.45 -14.12
C ARG A 400 25.95 36.39 -12.94
N ALA A 401 24.79 36.39 -12.28
CA ALA A 401 24.52 37.18 -11.08
C ALA A 401 25.38 36.75 -9.88
N ALA A 402 25.78 35.48 -9.82
CA ALA A 402 26.69 34.96 -8.82
C ALA A 402 28.17 35.30 -9.08
N LEU A 403 28.59 35.45 -10.35
CA LEU A 403 29.97 35.66 -10.78
C LEU A 403 30.18 37.01 -11.53
N PRO A 404 29.85 38.18 -10.95
CA PRO A 404 29.90 39.47 -11.65
C PRO A 404 31.32 39.96 -12.03
N GLY A 405 32.36 39.28 -11.57
CA GLY A 405 33.77 39.59 -11.89
C GLY A 405 34.44 38.61 -12.88
N THR A 406 33.69 37.64 -13.41
CA THR A 406 34.19 36.54 -14.24
C THR A 406 33.53 36.58 -15.62
N GLU A 407 34.27 36.29 -16.70
CA GLU A 407 33.67 36.13 -18.03
C GLU A 407 32.88 34.82 -18.11
N VAL A 408 31.55 34.90 -18.10
CA VAL A 408 30.65 33.73 -18.22
C VAL A 408 30.19 33.57 -19.67
N VAL A 409 30.83 32.64 -20.40
CA VAL A 409 30.43 32.25 -21.76
C VAL A 409 29.34 31.18 -21.73
N PHE A 410 28.54 31.11 -22.79
CA PHE A 410 27.43 30.17 -22.92
C PHE A 410 27.48 29.47 -24.28
N ALA A 411 27.25 28.15 -24.30
CA ALA A 411 27.08 27.34 -25.51
C ALA A 411 25.92 26.35 -25.35
N ASP A 412 25.04 26.26 -26.35
CA ASP A 412 24.00 25.22 -26.44
C ASP A 412 24.42 24.02 -27.31
N SER A 413 25.32 24.24 -28.28
CA SER A 413 25.89 23.19 -29.13
C SER A 413 27.08 22.46 -28.49
N ILE A 414 27.27 21.18 -28.84
CA ILE A 414 28.38 20.36 -28.33
C ILE A 414 29.73 20.87 -28.85
N ASP A 415 29.83 21.19 -30.15
CA ASP A 415 31.05 21.66 -30.80
C ASP A 415 31.61 22.95 -30.16
N GLU A 416 30.74 23.91 -29.84
CA GLU A 416 31.13 25.16 -29.15
C GLU A 416 31.45 24.90 -27.67
N ALA A 417 30.72 23.99 -27.00
CA ALA A 417 30.99 23.59 -25.63
C ALA A 417 32.36 22.89 -25.48
N GLU A 418 32.77 22.03 -26.42
CA GLU A 418 34.14 21.47 -26.47
C GLU A 418 35.19 22.57 -26.67
N GLN A 419 34.94 23.49 -27.61
CA GLN A 419 35.85 24.60 -27.88
C GLN A 419 36.06 25.46 -26.64
N PHE A 420 34.99 25.82 -25.91
CA PHE A 420 35.08 26.59 -24.67
C PHE A 420 35.68 25.79 -23.51
N ALA A 421 35.40 24.49 -23.38
CA ALA A 421 35.90 23.68 -22.26
C ALA A 421 37.43 23.75 -22.10
N SER A 422 38.17 23.78 -23.22
CA SER A 422 39.64 23.93 -23.22
C SER A 422 40.17 25.32 -22.82
N GLN A 423 39.29 26.33 -22.65
CA GLN A 423 39.64 27.75 -22.51
C GLN A 423 39.13 28.40 -21.21
N VAL A 424 38.63 27.62 -20.25
CA VAL A 424 37.94 28.12 -19.04
C VAL A 424 38.44 27.45 -17.76
N ASP A 425 38.28 28.13 -16.62
CA ASP A 425 38.70 27.65 -15.29
C ASP A 425 37.80 26.53 -14.73
N VAL A 426 36.55 26.48 -15.21
CA VAL A 426 35.45 25.55 -14.86
C VAL A 426 34.49 25.44 -16.04
N VAL A 427 33.94 24.25 -16.27
CA VAL A 427 32.74 24.04 -17.08
C VAL A 427 31.56 23.68 -16.18
N ILE A 428 30.40 24.31 -16.39
CA ILE A 428 29.15 24.01 -15.68
C ILE A 428 28.15 23.51 -16.73
N CYS A 429 27.93 22.20 -16.77
CA CYS A 429 27.08 21.51 -17.73
C CYS A 429 25.66 21.36 -17.17
N ILE A 430 24.67 21.96 -17.82
CA ILE A 430 23.25 21.93 -17.43
C ILE A 430 22.48 20.99 -18.38
N VAL A 431 22.05 19.86 -17.84
CA VAL A 431 21.46 18.72 -18.56
C VAL A 431 20.20 18.22 -17.86
N GLY A 432 19.42 17.36 -18.51
CA GLY A 432 18.25 16.74 -17.90
C GLY A 432 16.99 16.83 -18.74
N TYR A 433 15.88 17.07 -18.07
CA TYR A 433 14.53 16.91 -18.60
C TYR A 433 13.73 18.22 -18.60
N THR A 434 12.56 18.16 -19.23
CA THR A 434 11.53 19.20 -19.30
C THR A 434 10.14 18.55 -19.26
N HIS A 435 9.08 19.37 -19.29
CA HIS A 435 7.71 18.94 -19.57
C HIS A 435 7.48 18.05 -20.82
N GLU A 436 8.44 17.98 -21.76
CA GLU A 436 8.36 17.07 -22.93
C GLU A 436 8.79 15.63 -22.56
N ASP A 437 9.65 15.53 -21.55
CA ASP A 437 10.29 14.30 -21.10
C ASP A 437 9.52 13.66 -19.93
N GLU A 438 9.00 14.50 -19.00
CA GLU A 438 8.20 14.07 -17.83
C GLU A 438 7.18 15.14 -17.41
N GLY A 439 5.94 14.72 -17.15
CA GLY A 439 4.87 15.62 -16.68
C GLY A 439 3.51 14.93 -16.58
N GLU A 440 2.44 15.71 -16.43
CA GLU A 440 1.07 15.20 -16.54
C GLU A 440 0.75 14.77 -17.97
N TYR A 441 0.17 13.57 -18.16
CA TYR A 441 -0.25 13.13 -19.49
C TYR A 441 -1.72 13.46 -19.76
N VAL A 442 -1.96 14.27 -20.78
CA VAL A 442 -3.27 14.41 -21.41
C VAL A 442 -3.25 13.61 -22.71
N VAL A 443 -3.44 12.30 -22.59
CA VAL A 443 -3.76 11.40 -23.71
C VAL A 443 -4.97 11.98 -24.47
N PRO A 444 -5.09 11.73 -25.79
CA PRO A 444 -6.38 11.52 -26.44
C PRO A 444 -7.16 10.32 -25.85
N ALA A 445 -7.44 10.32 -24.54
CA ALA A 445 -7.90 9.14 -23.78
C ALA A 445 -9.20 8.51 -24.32
N LEU A 446 -9.98 9.31 -25.06
CA LEU A 446 -11.20 8.95 -25.76
C LEU A 446 -10.96 8.08 -27.01
N GLN A 447 -9.79 8.18 -27.67
CA GLN A 447 -9.42 7.36 -28.82
C GLN A 447 -9.25 5.89 -28.41
N ASP A 448 -8.48 5.65 -27.34
CA ASP A 448 -8.14 4.30 -26.85
C ASP A 448 -9.22 3.71 -25.90
N ASN A 449 -10.11 4.54 -25.37
CA ASN A 449 -11.18 4.10 -24.46
C ASN A 449 -12.54 4.75 -24.79
N PRO A 450 -13.34 4.16 -25.70
CA PRO A 450 -14.66 4.67 -26.07
C PRO A 450 -15.63 4.84 -24.89
N ALA A 451 -15.50 4.06 -23.81
CA ALA A 451 -16.35 4.19 -22.63
C ALA A 451 -16.13 5.51 -21.87
N LEU A 452 -14.97 6.17 -22.03
CA LEU A 452 -14.78 7.54 -21.53
C LEU A 452 -15.59 8.56 -22.34
N ARG A 453 -15.78 8.35 -23.66
CA ARG A 453 -16.57 9.25 -24.52
C ARG A 453 -18.04 9.26 -24.11
N ASP A 454 -18.58 8.13 -23.67
CA ASP A 454 -19.96 8.03 -23.16
C ASP A 454 -20.17 8.74 -21.81
N THR A 455 -19.10 9.07 -21.06
CA THR A 455 -19.19 9.93 -19.86
C THR A 455 -19.48 11.39 -20.22
N LEU A 456 -19.11 11.83 -21.44
CA LEU A 456 -19.25 13.22 -21.86
C LEU A 456 -20.71 13.56 -22.24
N PRO A 457 -21.14 14.83 -22.11
CA PRO A 457 -22.38 15.31 -22.72
C PRO A 457 -22.34 15.17 -24.25
N PRO A 458 -23.47 14.95 -24.94
CA PRO A 458 -23.48 14.90 -26.39
C PRO A 458 -23.13 16.27 -27.01
N THR A 459 -22.42 16.28 -28.14
CA THR A 459 -22.18 17.50 -28.91
C THR A 459 -23.39 17.87 -29.77
N THR A 460 -23.88 19.10 -29.66
CA THR A 460 -24.99 19.64 -30.46
C THR A 460 -24.50 20.66 -31.50
N THR A 461 -23.64 21.60 -31.12
CA THR A 461 -23.13 22.68 -31.98
C THR A 461 -21.86 22.28 -32.73
N ALA A 462 -21.43 23.12 -33.68
CA ALA A 462 -20.15 22.94 -34.39
C ALA A 462 -18.94 23.22 -33.47
N GLU A 463 -19.08 24.12 -32.49
CA GLU A 463 -18.02 24.47 -31.55
C GLU A 463 -17.80 23.36 -30.49
N GLU A 464 -18.87 22.69 -30.08
CA GLU A 464 -18.80 21.51 -29.21
C GLU A 464 -18.10 20.34 -29.91
N ARG A 465 -18.39 20.13 -31.21
CA ARG A 465 -17.68 19.14 -32.04
C ARG A 465 -16.20 19.49 -32.21
N GLU A 466 -15.85 20.73 -32.54
CA GLU A 466 -14.45 21.15 -32.63
C GLU A 466 -13.71 21.01 -31.29
N THR A 467 -14.39 21.26 -30.17
CA THR A 467 -13.81 21.10 -28.83
C THR A 467 -13.57 19.63 -28.49
N LEU A 468 -14.47 18.75 -28.92
CA LEU A 468 -14.25 17.30 -28.86
C LEU A 468 -13.10 16.87 -29.78
N ASP A 469 -13.02 17.38 -31.01
CA ASP A 469 -11.91 17.08 -31.93
C ASP A 469 -10.54 17.48 -31.33
N ILE A 470 -10.46 18.57 -30.57
CA ILE A 470 -9.24 18.98 -29.85
C ILE A 470 -8.96 18.04 -28.66
N LEU A 471 -9.98 17.69 -27.87
CA LEU A 471 -9.86 16.75 -26.74
C LEU A 471 -9.47 15.33 -27.19
N GLU A 472 -9.86 14.94 -28.40
CA GLU A 472 -9.51 13.68 -29.05
C GLU A 472 -8.19 13.77 -29.85
N GLY A 473 -7.41 14.85 -29.73
CA GLY A 473 -6.13 15.00 -30.43
C GLY A 473 -6.24 15.07 -31.96
N ASN A 474 -7.45 15.17 -32.51
CA ASN A 474 -7.74 15.24 -33.95
C ASN A 474 -7.54 16.68 -34.51
N SER A 475 -7.18 17.65 -33.67
CA SER A 475 -7.14 19.08 -34.02
C SER A 475 -6.17 19.87 -33.14
N ASP A 476 -5.12 20.46 -33.73
CA ASP A 476 -4.16 21.35 -33.06
C ASP A 476 -4.73 22.75 -32.69
N LYS A 477 -6.05 22.97 -32.83
CA LYS A 477 -6.69 24.28 -32.63
C LYS A 477 -6.73 24.79 -31.18
N GLY A 478 -6.26 24.01 -30.20
CA GLY A 478 -6.11 24.46 -28.80
C GLY A 478 -5.12 25.63 -28.62
N GLY A 479 -4.25 25.88 -29.61
CA GLY A 479 -3.30 26.98 -29.53
C GLY A 479 -2.19 26.74 -28.50
N ASN A 480 -1.51 27.81 -28.08
CA ASN A 480 -0.23 27.73 -27.36
C ASN A 480 -0.31 27.99 -25.85
N SER A 481 -1.52 28.18 -25.28
CA SER A 481 -1.71 28.59 -23.88
C SER A 481 -2.61 27.68 -23.03
N GLY A 482 -3.35 26.76 -23.66
CA GLY A 482 -4.04 25.66 -22.98
C GLY A 482 -3.12 24.46 -22.72
N ILE A 483 -3.65 23.43 -22.07
CA ILE A 483 -2.91 22.17 -21.85
C ILE A 483 -2.83 21.40 -23.18
N LYS A 484 -1.61 21.13 -23.66
CA LYS A 484 -1.39 20.45 -24.94
C LYS A 484 -1.57 18.92 -24.80
N ALA A 485 -2.49 18.36 -25.59
CA ALA A 485 -2.65 16.91 -25.70
C ALA A 485 -1.37 16.21 -26.20
N GLY A 486 -1.09 15.01 -25.66
CA GLY A 486 0.03 14.16 -26.03
C GLY A 486 1.42 14.64 -25.58
N ALA A 487 1.52 15.70 -24.77
CA ALA A 487 2.77 16.14 -24.14
C ALA A 487 2.94 15.56 -22.73
N GLY A 488 4.18 15.42 -22.26
CA GLY A 488 4.51 14.92 -20.92
C GLY A 488 4.23 13.43 -20.74
N GLY A 489 3.80 13.05 -19.54
CA GLY A 489 3.52 11.67 -19.14
C GLY A 489 4.73 10.92 -18.60
N ASP A 490 4.60 9.60 -18.54
CA ASP A 490 5.61 8.74 -17.92
C ASP A 490 6.88 8.67 -18.77
N ARG A 491 8.06 8.55 -18.15
CA ARG A 491 9.36 8.46 -18.83
C ARG A 491 9.59 7.10 -19.48
N THR A 492 10.05 7.09 -20.73
CA THR A 492 10.36 5.86 -21.50
C THR A 492 11.74 5.28 -21.18
N SER A 493 12.57 6.04 -20.46
CA SER A 493 13.93 5.70 -20.04
C SER A 493 14.27 6.55 -18.81
N LEU A 494 15.04 6.01 -17.88
CA LEU A 494 15.57 6.75 -16.72
C LEU A 494 16.98 7.31 -16.98
N ARG A 495 17.46 7.24 -18.23
CA ARG A 495 18.73 7.84 -18.67
C ARG A 495 18.53 9.26 -19.17
N LEU A 496 19.62 10.02 -19.26
CA LEU A 496 19.60 11.28 -19.98
C LEU A 496 19.45 11.02 -21.49
N ARG A 497 19.10 12.08 -22.25
CA ARG A 497 19.10 12.01 -23.72
C ARG A 497 20.53 11.79 -24.24
N ASP A 498 20.69 11.10 -25.36
CA ASP A 498 21.98 10.86 -26.02
C ASP A 498 22.75 12.16 -26.37
N GLU A 499 22.07 13.29 -26.50
CA GLU A 499 22.67 14.62 -26.64
C GLU A 499 23.37 15.10 -25.35
N ASP A 500 22.72 14.93 -24.19
CA ASP A 500 23.24 15.32 -22.89
C ASP A 500 24.40 14.40 -22.44
N GLU A 501 24.30 13.08 -22.62
CA GLU A 501 25.41 12.15 -22.25
C GLU A 501 26.66 12.34 -23.13
N ARG A 502 26.48 12.73 -24.40
CA ARG A 502 27.59 13.14 -25.28
C ARG A 502 28.18 14.46 -24.83
N LEU A 503 27.36 15.49 -24.55
CA LEU A 503 27.82 16.79 -24.06
C LEU A 503 28.66 16.66 -22.78
N ILE A 504 28.18 15.88 -21.80
CA ILE A 504 28.92 15.58 -20.55
C ILE A 504 30.29 14.97 -20.87
N SER A 505 30.30 13.92 -21.70
CA SER A 505 31.54 13.19 -22.05
C SER A 505 32.54 14.09 -22.83
N ALA A 506 32.02 14.93 -23.72
CA ALA A 506 32.74 15.86 -24.57
C ALA A 506 33.48 16.95 -23.76
N VAL A 507 32.77 17.64 -22.85
CA VAL A 507 33.40 18.72 -22.06
C VAL A 507 34.27 18.19 -20.93
N ALA A 508 33.93 17.04 -20.33
CA ALA A 508 34.73 16.42 -19.27
C ALA A 508 36.11 15.94 -19.78
N ALA A 509 36.19 15.49 -21.04
CA ALA A 509 37.45 15.14 -21.69
C ALA A 509 38.39 16.35 -21.90
N HIS A 510 37.83 17.55 -22.02
CA HIS A 510 38.57 18.79 -22.28
C HIS A 510 38.81 19.64 -21.02
N ASN A 511 37.97 19.52 -19.98
CA ASN A 511 38.13 20.26 -18.73
C ASN A 511 37.98 19.35 -17.48
N PRO A 512 39.06 19.12 -16.71
CA PRO A 512 39.02 18.29 -15.50
C PRO A 512 38.31 18.98 -14.32
N ARG A 513 37.78 20.20 -14.48
CA ARG A 513 36.90 20.89 -13.52
C ARG A 513 35.49 21.08 -14.11
N THR A 514 34.93 19.98 -14.61
CA THR A 514 33.54 19.91 -15.09
C THR A 514 32.57 19.62 -13.94
N VAL A 515 31.56 20.46 -13.77
CA VAL A 515 30.42 20.27 -12.86
C VAL A 515 29.19 19.92 -13.69
N VAL A 516 28.55 18.78 -13.41
CA VAL A 516 27.26 18.41 -14.02
C VAL A 516 26.12 18.78 -13.08
N SER A 517 25.15 19.53 -13.58
CA SER A 517 23.93 19.94 -12.90
C SER A 517 22.73 19.32 -13.63
N VAL A 518 22.06 18.38 -12.97
CA VAL A 518 20.93 17.63 -13.56
C VAL A 518 19.59 18.22 -13.11
N ILE A 519 18.81 18.70 -14.07
CA ILE A 519 17.44 19.18 -13.88
C ILE A 519 16.46 18.03 -14.15
N THR A 520 15.72 17.60 -13.14
CA THR A 520 14.77 16.47 -13.22
C THR A 520 13.76 16.54 -12.08
N ALA A 521 12.63 15.85 -12.24
CA ALA A 521 11.67 15.50 -11.21
C ALA A 521 12.12 14.38 -10.25
N GLY A 522 13.08 13.53 -10.63
CA GLY A 522 13.28 12.24 -9.96
C GLY A 522 14.58 11.53 -10.30
N CYS A 523 14.58 10.20 -10.24
CA CYS A 523 15.78 9.39 -10.49
C CYS A 523 16.25 9.49 -11.95
N VAL A 524 17.57 9.71 -12.12
CA VAL A 524 18.31 9.55 -13.38
C VAL A 524 19.42 8.52 -13.14
N ILE A 525 19.59 7.55 -14.04
CA ILE A 525 20.64 6.52 -13.97
C ILE A 525 21.90 7.01 -14.69
N MET A 526 23.02 7.04 -13.96
CA MET A 526 24.21 7.81 -14.35
C MET A 526 25.45 6.96 -14.62
N GLU A 527 25.36 5.62 -14.55
CA GLU A 527 26.49 4.69 -14.65
C GLU A 527 27.35 4.86 -15.93
N ALA A 528 26.76 5.35 -17.02
CA ALA A 528 27.45 5.55 -18.30
C ALA A 528 28.44 6.74 -18.29
N TRP A 529 28.38 7.63 -17.28
CA TRP A 529 29.17 8.87 -17.27
C TRP A 529 29.56 9.43 -15.89
N LYS A 530 28.97 8.98 -14.77
CA LYS A 530 29.28 9.51 -13.42
C LYS A 530 30.77 9.45 -13.03
N GLU A 531 31.51 8.46 -13.56
CA GLU A 531 32.95 8.32 -13.32
C GLU A 531 33.84 9.10 -14.28
N LYS A 532 33.27 9.68 -15.35
CA LYS A 532 33.97 10.61 -16.26
C LYS A 532 34.08 12.02 -15.68
N VAL A 533 33.23 12.35 -14.69
CA VAL A 533 33.10 13.70 -14.13
C VAL A 533 33.52 13.75 -12.66
N PRO A 534 34.21 14.83 -12.23
CA PRO A 534 34.60 15.01 -10.84
C PRO A 534 33.44 15.51 -9.98
N THR A 535 32.38 16.07 -10.56
CA THR A 535 31.33 16.74 -9.79
C THR A 535 29.97 16.62 -10.43
N LEU A 536 28.99 16.27 -9.61
CA LEU A 536 27.62 15.97 -9.99
C LEU A 536 26.67 16.45 -8.90
N LEU A 537 25.64 17.21 -9.28
CA LEU A 537 24.54 17.60 -8.42
C LEU A 537 23.19 17.50 -9.14
N ILE A 538 22.12 17.28 -8.39
CA ILE A 538 20.74 17.46 -8.87
C ILE A 538 20.28 18.85 -8.47
N SER A 539 19.82 19.63 -9.45
CA SER A 539 19.37 21.03 -9.30
C SER A 539 17.85 21.20 -9.42
N TRP A 540 17.12 20.13 -9.76
CA TRP A 540 15.65 20.05 -9.79
C TRP A 540 14.94 21.04 -10.73
N TYR A 541 13.62 20.92 -10.84
CA TYR A 541 12.75 22.02 -11.25
C TYR A 541 12.61 23.04 -10.11
N SER A 542 13.64 23.86 -9.92
CA SER A 542 13.81 24.76 -8.76
C SER A 542 13.02 26.09 -8.79
N GLY A 543 11.85 26.12 -9.45
CA GLY A 543 10.95 27.28 -9.42
C GLY A 543 11.50 28.57 -10.05
N SER A 544 10.87 29.71 -9.75
CA SER A 544 11.17 31.01 -10.38
C SER A 544 12.55 31.58 -10.04
N GLU A 545 13.13 31.21 -8.90
CA GLU A 545 14.41 31.72 -8.41
C GLU A 545 15.52 30.64 -8.44
N GLY A 546 15.28 29.53 -9.15
CA GLY A 546 16.17 28.37 -9.18
C GLY A 546 17.59 28.66 -9.65
N GLY A 547 17.77 29.54 -10.65
CA GLY A 547 19.09 29.98 -11.08
C GLY A 547 19.89 30.69 -9.97
N HIS A 548 19.25 31.55 -9.18
CA HIS A 548 19.89 32.18 -8.03
C HIS A 548 20.26 31.15 -6.95
N GLY A 549 19.39 30.16 -6.71
CA GLY A 549 19.68 29.04 -5.80
C GLY A 549 20.91 28.24 -6.25
N LEU A 550 21.03 27.94 -7.55
CA LEU A 550 22.20 27.28 -8.13
C LEU A 550 23.48 28.11 -7.96
N GLY A 551 23.42 29.42 -8.23
CA GLY A 551 24.55 30.33 -8.02
C GLY A 551 25.01 30.44 -6.56
N ASP A 552 24.09 30.34 -5.60
CA ASP A 552 24.40 30.34 -4.17
C ASP A 552 24.97 28.99 -3.70
N MET A 553 24.48 27.88 -4.23
CA MET A 553 24.98 26.53 -3.97
C MET A 553 26.39 26.34 -4.55
N LEU A 554 26.63 26.73 -5.81
CA LEU A 554 27.93 26.59 -6.49
C LEU A 554 29.05 27.36 -5.79
N LEU A 555 28.75 28.53 -5.23
CA LEU A 555 29.70 29.34 -4.43
C LEU A 555 29.77 28.93 -2.95
N GLY A 556 28.93 27.99 -2.51
CA GLY A 556 28.84 27.59 -1.12
C GLY A 556 28.42 28.72 -0.17
N LYS A 557 27.59 29.66 -0.63
CA LYS A 557 26.95 30.67 0.23
C LYS A 557 25.96 30.01 1.20
N VAL A 558 25.35 28.92 0.75
CA VAL A 558 24.72 27.89 1.59
C VAL A 558 25.58 26.64 1.59
N ASP A 559 25.34 25.74 2.55
CA ASP A 559 25.89 24.39 2.51
C ASP A 559 25.13 23.49 1.51
N ALA A 560 25.82 22.49 0.97
CA ALA A 560 25.20 21.39 0.22
C ALA A 560 24.36 20.55 1.20
N SER A 561 23.12 20.98 1.37
CA SER A 561 22.22 20.55 2.44
C SER A 561 21.13 19.59 1.95
N GLY A 562 20.87 19.55 0.65
CA GLY A 562 19.90 18.64 0.06
C GLY A 562 20.30 17.17 0.21
N ARG A 563 19.31 16.30 0.42
CA ARG A 563 19.45 14.85 0.59
C ARG A 563 18.41 14.14 -0.28
N LEU A 564 18.80 13.10 -1.01
CA LEU A 564 17.91 12.41 -1.95
C LEU A 564 16.63 11.89 -1.24
N PRO A 565 15.43 12.29 -1.67
CA PRO A 565 14.17 11.77 -1.15
C PRO A 565 13.73 10.45 -1.85
N PHE A 566 14.59 9.91 -2.71
CA PHE A 566 14.44 8.60 -3.37
C PHE A 566 15.81 7.94 -3.53
N SER A 567 15.82 6.64 -3.81
CA SER A 567 17.04 5.91 -4.17
C SER A 567 17.33 6.01 -5.68
N ILE A 568 18.61 6.06 -6.06
CA ILE A 568 19.04 5.96 -7.46
C ILE A 568 19.66 4.58 -7.67
N PRO A 569 19.03 3.67 -8.44
CA PRO A 569 19.60 2.37 -8.76
C PRO A 569 20.71 2.47 -9.81
N THR A 570 21.53 1.42 -9.89
CA THR A 570 22.53 1.23 -10.96
C THR A 570 21.93 0.74 -12.29
N SER A 571 20.69 0.23 -12.29
CA SER A 571 20.00 -0.31 -13.47
C SER A 571 18.48 -0.21 -13.31
N GLU A 572 17.75 -0.07 -14.42
CA GLU A 572 16.29 -0.10 -14.45
C GLU A 572 15.75 -1.49 -14.06
N ALA A 573 16.55 -2.55 -14.26
CA ALA A 573 16.23 -3.92 -13.84
C ALA A 573 16.16 -4.12 -12.31
N HIS A 574 16.50 -3.10 -11.51
CA HIS A 574 16.40 -3.13 -10.04
C HIS A 574 15.15 -2.41 -9.52
N LEU A 575 14.20 -2.08 -10.41
CA LEU A 575 12.96 -1.36 -10.09
C LEU A 575 11.72 -2.25 -10.23
N PRO A 576 10.58 -1.89 -9.62
CA PRO A 576 9.34 -2.66 -9.74
C PRO A 576 8.82 -2.67 -11.19
N PHE A 577 8.20 -3.79 -11.60
CA PHE A 577 7.55 -3.88 -12.92
C PHE A 577 6.61 -2.68 -13.18
N PHE A 578 6.75 -2.08 -14.36
CA PHE A 578 6.03 -0.90 -14.78
C PHE A 578 5.72 -0.99 -16.27
N ASP A 579 4.43 -1.06 -16.62
CA ASP A 579 3.93 -0.86 -17.98
C ASP A 579 3.05 0.39 -17.98
N ARG A 580 3.49 1.41 -18.73
CA ARG A 580 2.78 2.68 -18.90
C ARG A 580 1.39 2.52 -19.52
N GLU A 581 1.16 1.47 -20.30
CA GLU A 581 -0.07 1.24 -21.06
C GLU A 581 -1.02 0.23 -20.37
N ALA A 582 -0.68 -0.22 -19.16
CA ALA A 582 -1.36 -1.31 -18.45
C ALA A 582 -2.89 -1.16 -18.37
N ALA A 583 -3.62 -2.24 -18.63
CA ALA A 583 -5.05 -2.35 -18.30
C ALA A 583 -5.26 -2.74 -16.82
N GLU A 584 -4.37 -3.58 -16.29
CA GLU A 584 -4.35 -4.06 -14.90
C GLU A 584 -2.90 -4.10 -14.42
N ILE A 585 -2.63 -3.75 -13.16
CA ILE A 585 -1.28 -3.85 -12.57
C ILE A 585 -1.34 -4.20 -11.08
N TYR A 586 -0.39 -5.02 -10.61
CA TYR A 586 -0.28 -5.38 -9.19
C TYR A 586 0.74 -4.51 -8.43
N TYR A 587 0.29 -3.94 -7.32
CA TYR A 587 1.10 -3.12 -6.42
C TYR A 587 1.39 -3.89 -5.13
N ASN A 588 2.67 -4.05 -4.81
CA ASN A 588 3.16 -4.71 -3.60
C ASN A 588 3.98 -3.71 -2.74
N ARG A 589 4.54 -4.19 -1.62
CA ARG A 589 5.32 -3.39 -0.66
C ARG A 589 6.77 -3.06 -1.08
N TRP A 590 7.20 -3.47 -2.27
CA TRP A 590 8.61 -3.47 -2.68
C TRP A 590 8.86 -2.47 -3.81
N PHE A 591 9.51 -1.36 -3.48
CA PHE A 591 9.93 -0.26 -4.36
C PHE A 591 11.11 0.49 -3.71
N GLY A 592 11.76 1.38 -4.45
CA GLY A 592 12.81 2.26 -3.91
C GLY A 592 13.92 1.52 -3.18
N GLN A 593 14.46 2.13 -2.11
CA GLN A 593 15.51 1.56 -1.29
C GLN A 593 15.11 0.23 -0.66
N HIS A 594 13.84 0.03 -0.31
CA HIS A 594 13.35 -1.23 0.25
C HIS A 594 13.43 -2.38 -0.77
N MET A 595 13.25 -2.11 -2.07
CA MET A 595 13.48 -3.10 -3.13
C MET A 595 14.97 -3.37 -3.36
N LEU A 596 15.81 -2.33 -3.34
CA LEU A 596 17.26 -2.49 -3.49
C LEU A 596 17.87 -3.31 -2.34
N ASP A 597 17.48 -3.01 -1.10
CA ASP A 597 17.84 -3.79 0.08
C ASP A 597 17.34 -5.25 -0.02
N LYS A 598 16.09 -5.49 -0.46
CA LYS A 598 15.55 -6.86 -0.66
C LYS A 598 16.27 -7.64 -1.77
N LEU A 599 16.71 -6.98 -2.83
CA LEU A 599 17.50 -7.60 -3.90
C LEU A 599 18.98 -7.79 -3.52
N GLY A 600 19.44 -7.27 -2.38
CA GLY A 600 20.86 -7.23 -2.00
C GLY A 600 21.72 -6.32 -2.89
N VAL A 601 21.11 -5.45 -3.69
CA VAL A 601 21.78 -4.62 -4.69
C VAL A 601 22.06 -3.23 -4.11
N LYS A 602 23.30 -2.75 -4.23
CA LYS A 602 23.65 -1.39 -3.82
C LYS A 602 23.09 -0.36 -4.78
N ALA A 603 22.42 0.64 -4.23
CA ALA A 603 22.09 1.88 -4.94
C ALA A 603 23.36 2.55 -5.48
N ALA A 604 23.25 3.26 -6.61
CA ALA A 604 24.28 4.19 -7.08
C ALA A 604 24.40 5.38 -6.12
N PHE A 605 23.25 5.86 -5.62
CA PHE A 605 23.13 6.82 -4.51
C PHE A 605 21.92 6.42 -3.64
N PRO A 606 22.09 6.08 -2.35
CA PRO A 606 20.99 5.62 -1.49
C PRO A 606 19.92 6.68 -1.20
N PHE A 607 18.75 6.22 -0.76
CA PHE A 607 17.75 7.08 -0.12
C PHE A 607 18.37 7.85 1.07
N GLY A 608 18.10 9.14 1.16
CA GLY A 608 18.67 10.05 2.15
C GLY A 608 20.06 10.59 1.81
N PHE A 609 20.70 10.17 0.72
CA PHE A 609 22.10 10.52 0.43
C PHE A 609 22.30 11.97 -0.06
N GLY A 610 23.38 12.61 0.39
CA GLY A 610 23.88 13.87 -0.17
C GLY A 610 25.13 14.36 0.56
N LEU A 611 26.10 14.88 -0.19
CA LEU A 611 27.33 15.44 0.34
C LEU A 611 27.11 16.86 0.91
N SER A 612 27.95 17.25 1.87
CA SER A 612 28.05 18.60 2.44
C SER A 612 29.41 19.23 2.10
N TYR A 613 29.51 20.56 2.18
CA TYR A 613 30.78 21.30 2.11
C TYR A 613 31.52 21.34 3.45
N THR A 614 30.95 20.75 4.51
CA THR A 614 31.62 20.48 5.78
C THR A 614 31.48 19.01 6.16
N THR A 615 32.06 18.61 7.29
CA THR A 615 31.91 17.25 7.83
C THR A 615 31.26 17.28 9.21
N PHE A 616 30.49 16.24 9.51
CA PHE A 616 29.82 16.08 10.81
C PHE A 616 30.32 14.84 11.53
N ALA A 617 30.10 14.81 12.84
CA ALA A 617 30.23 13.60 13.65
C ALA A 617 29.01 13.47 14.56
N VAL A 618 28.56 12.23 14.71
CA VAL A 618 27.39 11.85 15.49
C VAL A 618 27.87 11.00 16.67
N ASP A 619 27.38 11.25 17.88
CA ASP A 619 27.63 10.40 19.06
C ASP A 619 26.45 10.39 20.03
N ASN A 620 26.45 9.43 20.96
CA ASN A 620 25.48 9.36 22.07
C ASN A 620 24.01 9.42 21.61
N ILE A 621 23.56 8.40 20.88
CA ILE A 621 22.13 8.18 20.62
C ILE A 621 21.48 7.68 21.90
N VAL A 622 20.39 8.33 22.30
CA VAL A 622 19.44 7.85 23.32
C VAL A 622 18.06 7.87 22.68
N ALA A 623 17.28 6.81 22.90
CA ALA A 623 15.92 6.69 22.38
C ALA A 623 15.00 6.16 23.49
N GLU A 624 13.94 6.89 23.78
CA GLU A 624 12.99 6.59 24.85
C GLU A 624 11.57 6.55 24.27
N ARG A 625 10.81 5.48 24.55
CA ARG A 625 9.42 5.36 24.08
C ARG A 625 8.54 6.36 24.84
N VAL A 626 7.81 7.20 24.11
CA VAL A 626 6.92 8.23 24.70
C VAL A 626 5.50 7.71 24.86
N ASP A 627 5.01 6.99 23.84
CA ASP A 627 3.65 6.45 23.81
C ASP A 627 3.57 5.20 22.90
N THR A 628 2.38 4.81 22.44
CA THR A 628 2.19 3.66 21.54
C THR A 628 2.82 3.84 20.16
N GLU A 629 2.81 5.08 19.63
CA GLU A 629 3.20 5.45 18.27
C GLU A 629 4.45 6.35 18.17
N SER A 630 4.98 6.86 19.30
CA SER A 630 6.10 7.83 19.34
C SER A 630 7.33 7.39 20.16
N ILE A 631 8.52 7.72 19.66
CA ILE A 631 9.82 7.61 20.33
C ILE A 631 10.46 8.99 20.40
N GLN A 632 10.92 9.41 21.58
CA GLN A 632 11.80 10.56 21.76
C GLN A 632 13.23 10.13 21.44
N VAL A 633 13.77 10.63 20.32
CA VAL A 633 15.19 10.45 19.97
C VAL A 633 15.96 11.66 20.49
N ALA A 634 17.15 11.40 21.03
CA ALA A 634 18.14 12.40 21.38
C ALA A 634 19.52 11.95 20.85
N VAL A 635 20.25 12.84 20.18
CA VAL A 635 21.54 12.50 19.57
C VAL A 635 22.46 13.71 19.57
N ASN A 636 23.76 13.52 19.84
CA ASN A 636 24.72 14.60 19.70
C ASN A 636 25.23 14.69 18.27
N VAL A 637 25.32 15.91 17.75
CA VAL A 637 25.92 16.20 16.44
C VAL A 637 26.93 17.33 16.58
N GLN A 638 28.09 17.17 15.94
CA GLN A 638 29.13 18.18 15.87
C GLN A 638 29.54 18.47 14.41
N ASN A 639 29.58 19.74 14.02
CA ASN A 639 30.27 20.16 12.80
C ASN A 639 31.80 20.17 13.04
N ARG A 640 32.54 19.35 12.31
CA ARG A 640 34.00 19.15 12.43
C ARG A 640 34.81 19.68 11.25
N GLY A 641 34.17 20.11 10.16
CA GLY A 641 34.85 20.75 9.05
C GLY A 641 35.13 22.24 9.28
N ASN A 642 35.39 22.97 8.20
CA ASN A 642 35.87 24.36 8.23
C ASN A 642 34.85 25.41 7.75
N ARG A 643 33.60 25.00 7.48
CA ARG A 643 32.48 25.89 7.12
C ARG A 643 31.26 25.61 8.01
N PRO A 644 30.37 26.59 8.25
CA PRO A 644 29.02 26.30 8.74
C PRO A 644 28.31 25.33 7.78
N GLY A 645 27.41 24.49 8.30
CA GLY A 645 26.66 23.55 7.47
C GLY A 645 25.42 22.97 8.15
N ARG A 646 24.61 22.24 7.36
CA ARG A 646 23.35 21.65 7.81
C ARG A 646 23.46 20.12 7.87
N PHE A 647 23.30 19.56 9.06
CA PHE A 647 23.16 18.12 9.24
C PHE A 647 21.67 17.75 9.22
N ILE A 648 21.35 16.57 8.71
CA ILE A 648 20.01 15.98 8.74
C ILE A 648 20.16 14.62 9.40
N ALA A 649 19.66 14.50 10.63
CA ALA A 649 19.60 13.23 11.35
C ALA A 649 18.45 12.41 10.78
N GLN A 650 18.74 11.21 10.28
CA GLN A 650 17.72 10.27 9.78
C GLN A 650 17.72 9.06 10.71
N VAL A 651 16.54 8.72 11.25
CA VAL A 651 16.36 7.65 12.24
C VAL A 651 15.73 6.45 11.55
N TYR A 652 16.46 5.33 11.53
CA TYR A 652 15.99 4.07 10.97
C TYR A 652 15.80 3.03 12.07
N ALA A 653 14.74 2.24 11.95
CA ALA A 653 14.68 0.91 12.57
C ALA A 653 15.33 -0.10 11.62
N VAL A 654 16.36 -0.77 12.09
CA VAL A 654 16.93 -1.96 11.43
C VAL A 654 16.14 -3.18 11.91
N THR A 655 15.69 -4.02 10.97
CA THR A 655 14.83 -5.19 11.26
C THR A 655 15.31 -6.45 10.55
N SER A 656 14.95 -7.61 11.12
CA SER A 656 15.17 -8.95 10.57
C SER A 656 13.84 -9.68 10.30
N ILE A 657 12.76 -8.92 10.07
CA ILE A 657 11.40 -9.45 9.95
C ILE A 657 11.17 -10.00 8.52
N PRO A 658 10.72 -11.26 8.35
CA PRO A 658 10.41 -11.81 7.04
C PRO A 658 9.34 -11.01 6.27
N ASP A 659 9.58 -10.83 4.96
CA ASP A 659 8.81 -9.97 4.03
C ASP A 659 8.44 -8.57 4.57
N PHE A 660 9.38 -7.95 5.26
CA PHE A 660 9.31 -6.57 5.73
C PHE A 660 10.67 -5.88 5.55
N PRO A 661 10.76 -4.54 5.34
CA PRO A 661 12.03 -3.91 5.03
C PRO A 661 13.08 -4.02 6.14
N THR A 662 14.33 -4.28 5.74
CA THR A 662 15.50 -4.41 6.63
C THR A 662 15.91 -3.09 7.27
N ARG A 663 15.56 -1.96 6.66
CA ARG A 663 15.55 -0.63 7.28
C ARG A 663 14.22 0.05 6.98
N VAL A 664 13.69 0.77 7.96
CA VAL A 664 12.46 1.56 7.85
C VAL A 664 12.71 2.94 8.47
N LEU A 665 12.39 4.03 7.74
CA LEU A 665 12.52 5.39 8.28
C LEU A 665 11.45 5.60 9.36
N LEU A 666 11.87 6.01 10.56
CA LEU A 666 10.97 6.36 11.67
C LEU A 666 10.80 7.88 11.82
N GLY A 667 11.76 8.67 11.35
CA GLY A 667 11.72 10.12 11.49
C GLY A 667 13.04 10.78 11.14
N PHE A 668 13.00 12.10 11.04
CA PHE A 668 14.16 12.91 10.69
C PHE A 668 14.09 14.29 11.34
N ALA A 669 15.25 14.93 11.48
CA ALA A 669 15.33 16.32 11.89
C ALA A 669 16.59 17.00 11.32
N PRO A 670 16.49 18.25 10.82
CA PRO A 670 17.66 19.02 10.40
C PRO A 670 18.22 19.90 11.53
N VAL A 671 19.49 20.30 11.42
CA VAL A 671 20.12 21.32 12.28
C VAL A 671 21.21 22.10 11.54
N ASP A 672 21.21 23.43 11.67
CA ASP A 672 22.30 24.30 11.23
C ASP A 672 23.38 24.38 12.33
N LEU A 673 24.64 24.20 11.95
CA LEU A 673 25.78 24.19 12.88
C LEU A 673 26.94 25.07 12.37
N ALA A 674 27.37 26.01 13.20
CA ALA A 674 28.62 26.75 13.00
C ALA A 674 29.86 25.84 13.12
N VAL A 675 31.01 26.31 12.63
CA VAL A 675 32.29 25.59 12.69
C VAL A 675 32.63 25.16 14.12
N GLY A 676 32.90 23.87 14.33
CA GLY A 676 33.23 23.29 15.64
C GLY A 676 32.05 23.09 16.59
N GLN A 677 30.87 23.66 16.30
CA GLN A 677 29.69 23.60 17.17
C GLN A 677 29.23 22.16 17.37
N LYS A 678 29.09 21.75 18.64
CA LYS A 678 28.41 20.53 19.07
C LYS A 678 27.08 20.89 19.74
N THR A 679 26.03 20.13 19.44
CA THR A 679 24.71 20.24 20.07
C THR A 679 24.12 18.86 20.34
N THR A 680 23.07 18.80 21.15
CA THR A 680 22.21 17.62 21.30
C THR A 680 20.87 17.91 20.61
N MET A 681 20.59 17.25 19.50
CA MET A 681 19.28 17.27 18.85
C MET A 681 18.30 16.44 19.68
N ARG A 682 17.04 16.88 19.73
CA ARG A 682 15.93 16.14 20.36
C ARG A 682 14.68 16.31 19.49
N PHE A 683 14.10 15.20 19.05
CA PHE A 683 12.93 15.18 18.17
C PHE A 683 12.15 13.86 18.33
N LEU A 684 10.89 13.86 17.92
CA LEU A 684 10.06 12.65 17.92
C LEU A 684 10.25 11.88 16.60
N ALA A 685 10.28 10.55 16.71
CA ALA A 685 10.20 9.62 15.60
C ALA A 685 8.96 8.73 15.78
N SER A 686 8.29 8.35 14.70
CA SER A 686 7.08 7.53 14.74
C SER A 686 7.39 6.05 14.60
N THR A 687 6.66 5.21 15.33
CA THR A 687 6.64 3.75 15.17
C THR A 687 5.53 3.28 14.22
N ARG A 688 4.73 4.18 13.64
CA ARG A 688 3.71 3.85 12.64
C ARG A 688 4.25 3.05 11.45
N PRO A 689 5.45 3.36 10.90
CA PRO A 689 6.06 2.54 9.84
C PRO A 689 6.38 1.10 10.26
N LEU A 690 6.39 0.77 11.56
CA LEU A 690 6.57 -0.58 12.10
C LEU A 690 5.24 -1.30 12.40
N GLN A 691 4.11 -0.68 12.07
CA GLN A 691 2.80 -1.31 12.21
C GLN A 691 2.53 -2.31 11.06
N GLN A 692 1.62 -3.24 11.32
CA GLN A 692 0.96 -4.10 10.33
C GLN A 692 -0.54 -3.94 10.42
N TRP A 693 -1.20 -4.00 9.28
CA TRP A 693 -2.66 -4.04 9.19
C TRP A 693 -3.13 -5.49 9.31
N LYS A 694 -3.90 -5.81 10.35
CA LYS A 694 -4.42 -7.16 10.59
C LYS A 694 -5.81 -7.10 11.20
N ALA A 695 -6.74 -7.84 10.61
CA ALA A 695 -8.13 -7.96 11.08
C ALA A 695 -8.84 -6.60 11.30
N GLY A 696 -8.56 -5.59 10.47
CA GLY A 696 -9.18 -4.27 10.56
C GLY A 696 -8.53 -3.31 11.57
N ALA A 697 -7.33 -3.61 12.07
CA ALA A 697 -6.60 -2.74 12.99
C ALA A 697 -5.09 -2.70 12.69
N PHE A 698 -4.44 -1.59 13.03
CA PHE A 698 -2.99 -1.48 13.06
C PHE A 698 -2.43 -2.05 14.38
N THR A 699 -1.40 -2.88 14.29
CA THR A 699 -0.67 -3.44 15.45
C THR A 699 0.84 -3.37 15.17
N LEU A 700 1.71 -3.26 16.17
CA LEU A 700 3.15 -3.29 15.92
C LEU A 700 3.62 -4.69 15.46
N ARG A 701 4.49 -4.74 14.45
CA ARG A 701 5.13 -5.99 13.98
C ARG A 701 6.11 -6.56 15.01
N THR A 702 6.73 -5.70 15.81
CA THR A 702 7.70 -6.03 16.84
C THR A 702 7.69 -4.98 17.97
N ASN A 703 8.11 -5.37 19.17
CA ASN A 703 8.44 -4.43 20.26
C ASN A 703 9.97 -4.28 20.45
N GLU A 704 10.78 -4.84 19.55
CA GLU A 704 12.24 -4.74 19.56
C GLU A 704 12.74 -4.41 18.15
N VAL A 705 13.51 -3.33 18.05
CA VAL A 705 14.24 -2.91 16.84
C VAL A 705 15.61 -2.38 17.26
N GLN A 706 16.59 -2.52 16.37
CA GLN A 706 17.84 -1.78 16.50
C GLN A 706 17.63 -0.39 15.89
N LEU A 707 17.97 0.68 16.62
CA LEU A 707 17.88 2.03 16.11
C LEU A 707 19.23 2.51 15.58
N GLU A 708 19.20 3.02 14.36
CA GLU A 708 20.31 3.58 13.63
C GLU A 708 20.05 5.08 13.42
N VAL A 709 20.98 5.96 13.83
CA VAL A 709 20.95 7.36 13.39
C VAL A 709 22.07 7.57 12.40
N ALA A 710 21.67 7.93 11.19
CA ALA A 710 22.49 7.94 9.99
C ALA A 710 22.35 9.25 9.21
N SER A 711 23.26 9.48 8.26
CA SER A 711 23.20 10.57 7.30
C SER A 711 22.38 10.20 6.04
N PHE A 712 22.19 8.90 5.80
CA PHE A 712 21.43 8.28 4.69
C PHE A 712 21.20 6.78 4.98
N SER A 713 20.32 6.11 4.22
CA SER A 713 20.07 4.67 4.40
C SER A 713 21.31 3.83 4.08
N GLY A 714 21.81 3.07 5.06
CA GLY A 714 23.02 2.26 4.93
C GLY A 714 24.34 3.04 5.07
N ASP A 715 24.32 4.21 5.72
CA ASP A 715 25.52 4.97 6.08
C ASP A 715 26.47 4.15 6.98
N GLY A 716 27.59 3.69 6.42
CA GLY A 716 28.60 2.92 7.15
C GLY A 716 29.34 3.71 8.26
N GLY A 717 29.08 5.01 8.40
CA GLY A 717 29.51 5.84 9.53
C GLY A 717 28.46 6.01 10.63
N SER A 718 27.29 5.37 10.51
CA SER A 718 26.18 5.53 11.45
C SER A 718 26.53 5.12 12.88
N GLN A 719 25.75 5.62 13.84
CA GLN A 719 25.80 5.14 15.21
C GLN A 719 24.55 4.30 15.49
N GLN A 720 24.72 3.27 16.31
CA GLN A 720 23.69 2.27 16.58
C GLN A 720 23.38 2.20 18.08
N SER A 721 22.11 1.95 18.40
CA SER A 721 21.66 1.67 19.77
C SER A 721 20.66 0.51 19.76
N SER A 722 20.77 -0.40 20.73
CA SER A 722 19.74 -1.41 20.98
C SER A 722 18.64 -0.79 21.83
N SER A 723 17.40 -0.80 21.32
CA SER A 723 16.24 -0.25 22.02
C SER A 723 15.12 -1.29 22.15
N TYR A 724 14.88 -1.70 23.39
CA TYR A 724 13.66 -2.40 23.76
C TYR A 724 12.51 -1.37 23.81
N LEU A 725 11.45 -1.55 23.03
CA LEU A 725 10.23 -0.71 23.11
C LEU A 725 9.36 -1.19 24.30
N ALA A 726 9.99 -1.30 25.46
CA ALA A 726 9.42 -1.86 26.69
C ALA A 726 8.07 -1.18 27.04
N PRO A 727 7.10 -1.94 27.58
CA PRO A 727 5.89 -1.33 28.12
C PRO A 727 6.22 -0.40 29.28
N PHE A 728 5.40 0.65 29.46
CA PHE A 728 5.57 1.60 30.55
C PHE A 728 5.69 0.91 31.92
N PRO A 729 6.63 1.31 32.79
CA PRO A 729 6.53 0.97 34.20
C PRO A 729 5.25 1.61 34.74
N ALA A 730 4.40 0.83 35.40
CA ALA A 730 3.14 1.32 35.94
C ALA A 730 3.40 2.46 36.94
N LEU A 731 2.94 3.67 36.62
CA LEU A 731 3.02 4.83 37.50
C LEU A 731 2.27 4.53 38.80
N ASN A 732 3.00 4.51 39.92
CA ASN A 732 2.44 4.23 41.24
C ASN A 732 1.41 5.31 41.63
N ALA A 733 0.13 5.00 41.47
CA ALA A 733 -0.97 5.90 41.80
C ALA A 733 -1.11 6.09 43.32
N LYS A 734 -0.39 7.08 43.87
CA LYS A 734 -0.65 7.66 45.19
C LYS A 734 -0.50 9.18 45.14
N ASN A 735 -1.65 9.85 45.21
CA ASN A 735 -1.84 11.28 45.45
C ASN A 735 -1.36 12.21 44.30
N ASP A 736 -2.11 13.24 43.87
CA ASP A 736 -3.40 13.78 44.34
C ASP A 736 -4.38 14.03 43.17
N SER A 737 -5.63 14.33 43.50
CA SER A 737 -6.76 14.40 42.56
C SER A 737 -6.83 15.66 41.69
N ASN A 738 -7.00 15.51 40.37
CA ASN A 738 -8.14 16.11 39.66
C ASN A 738 -8.33 15.66 38.19
N THR A 739 -9.58 15.79 37.72
CA THR A 739 -10.06 15.84 36.32
C THR A 739 -9.94 14.60 35.40
N ALA A 740 -10.90 14.52 34.47
CA ALA A 740 -11.06 13.60 33.33
C ALA A 740 -11.28 12.09 33.65
N HIS A 741 -12.50 11.60 33.39
CA HIS A 741 -12.81 10.17 33.38
C HIS A 741 -12.54 9.55 31.99
N THR A 742 -11.64 8.58 31.93
CA THR A 742 -11.47 7.71 30.75
C THR A 742 -12.23 6.40 30.97
N VAL A 743 -13.12 6.03 30.05
CA VAL A 743 -13.79 4.72 30.07
C VAL A 743 -12.95 3.72 29.28
N VAL A 744 -12.33 2.78 30.00
CA VAL A 744 -11.63 1.64 29.39
C VAL A 744 -12.65 0.62 28.89
N LYS A 745 -12.40 0.05 27.71
CA LYS A 745 -12.97 -1.23 27.27
C LYS A 745 -11.84 -2.15 26.84
N GLU A 746 -11.79 -3.33 27.44
CA GLU A 746 -10.89 -4.41 27.05
C GLU A 746 -11.43 -5.13 25.79
N SER A 747 -10.56 -5.82 25.06
CA SER A 747 -10.91 -6.61 23.89
C SER A 747 -10.75 -8.12 24.16
N GLN A 748 -11.70 -8.91 23.65
CA GLN A 748 -11.64 -10.38 23.61
C GLN A 748 -12.36 -10.84 22.34
N HIS A 749 -11.71 -11.64 21.48
CA HIS A 749 -12.35 -12.56 20.49
C HIS A 749 -11.31 -13.60 20.01
N PRO A 750 -11.61 -14.93 20.02
CA PRO A 750 -10.72 -15.97 19.47
C PRO A 750 -11.38 -16.88 18.41
N ASP A 751 -10.61 -17.32 17.41
CA ASP A 751 -11.15 -17.75 16.11
C ASP A 751 -10.97 -19.22 15.67
N SER A 752 -10.54 -20.14 16.54
CA SER A 752 -10.64 -21.59 16.24
C SER A 752 -11.47 -22.36 17.27
N LEU A 753 -12.10 -23.44 16.79
CA LEU A 753 -13.07 -24.23 17.55
C LEU A 753 -12.46 -25.57 17.97
N LEU A 754 -11.96 -26.31 16.99
CA LEU A 754 -11.30 -27.60 17.20
C LEU A 754 -9.86 -27.37 17.68
N PRO A 755 -9.31 -28.24 18.55
CA PRO A 755 -7.89 -28.20 18.91
C PRO A 755 -7.03 -28.37 17.66
N GLU A 756 -5.98 -27.57 17.53
CA GLU A 756 -5.17 -27.52 16.30
C GLU A 756 -3.84 -28.27 16.42
N ASN A 757 -3.36 -28.43 17.64
CA ASN A 757 -2.08 -29.05 18.02
C ASN A 757 -2.30 -30.01 19.21
N LEU A 758 -1.22 -30.66 19.68
CA LEU A 758 -1.27 -31.56 20.83
C LEU A 758 -1.39 -30.82 22.17
N ASP A 759 -0.86 -29.61 22.27
CA ASP A 759 -0.87 -28.83 23.51
C ASP A 759 -2.29 -28.39 23.89
N ASP A 760 -3.13 -28.08 22.90
CA ASP A 760 -4.56 -27.80 23.06
C ASP A 760 -5.37 -29.00 23.57
N VAL A 761 -4.89 -30.22 23.29
CA VAL A 761 -5.42 -31.47 23.87
C VAL A 761 -4.91 -31.63 25.32
N LEU A 762 -3.61 -31.46 25.55
CA LEU A 762 -2.97 -31.64 26.86
C LEU A 762 -3.48 -30.66 27.94
N LYS A 763 -4.07 -29.53 27.53
CA LYS A 763 -4.73 -28.57 28.45
C LYS A 763 -6.03 -29.11 29.06
N TRP A 764 -6.67 -30.14 28.51
CA TRP A 764 -7.97 -30.63 29.00
C TRP A 764 -7.87 -31.20 30.43
N PRO A 765 -8.77 -30.82 31.36
CA PRO A 765 -8.73 -31.26 32.77
C PRO A 765 -8.60 -32.77 32.95
N ILE A 766 -9.19 -33.54 32.05
CA ILE A 766 -9.26 -35.01 32.10
C ILE A 766 -7.96 -35.74 31.74
N LEU A 767 -6.95 -34.99 31.30
CA LEU A 767 -5.60 -35.46 31.00
C LEU A 767 -4.56 -34.87 31.97
N GLN A 768 -4.93 -33.93 32.85
CA GLN A 768 -3.99 -33.23 33.75
C GLN A 768 -3.46 -34.12 34.89
N ASP A 769 -4.10 -35.26 35.18
CA ASP A 769 -3.63 -36.27 36.14
C ASP A 769 -2.63 -37.27 35.51
N ILE A 770 -2.47 -37.27 34.19
CA ILE A 770 -1.63 -38.22 33.46
C ILE A 770 -0.18 -37.73 33.44
N ASN A 771 0.62 -38.23 34.37
CA ASN A 771 2.04 -37.90 34.50
C ASN A 771 2.92 -38.61 33.43
N TYR A 772 2.70 -38.27 32.16
CA TYR A 772 3.44 -38.82 31.01
C TYR A 772 4.85 -38.24 30.93
N GLN A 773 5.78 -38.83 31.68
CA GLN A 773 7.21 -38.62 31.44
C GLN A 773 7.60 -39.28 30.11
N ALA A 774 7.86 -38.47 29.09
CA ALA A 774 8.47 -38.93 27.85
C ALA A 774 9.91 -39.38 28.12
N THR A 775 10.08 -40.68 28.41
CA THR A 775 11.36 -41.30 28.73
C THR A 775 12.37 -41.16 27.59
N GLU A 776 13.58 -40.74 27.94
CA GLU A 776 14.68 -40.47 27.01
C GLU A 776 15.36 -41.75 26.48
N SER A 777 16.31 -41.55 25.56
CA SER A 777 17.10 -42.58 24.83
C SER A 777 16.34 -43.28 23.67
N SER A 778 17.02 -43.82 22.65
CA SER A 778 18.46 -44.17 22.60
C SER A 778 19.11 -43.93 21.23
N HIS A 779 20.45 -43.84 21.24
CA HIS A 779 21.28 -43.76 20.03
C HIS A 779 21.03 -44.95 19.08
N ILE A 780 21.10 -44.68 17.77
CA ILE A 780 21.26 -45.67 16.70
C ILE A 780 22.50 -45.24 15.88
N PRO A 781 23.41 -46.16 15.49
CA PRO A 781 24.75 -45.80 15.02
C PRO A 781 24.83 -45.45 13.52
N SER A 782 25.89 -44.72 13.17
CA SER A 782 26.23 -44.34 11.79
C SER A 782 26.63 -45.55 10.93
N PRO A 783 26.19 -45.62 9.65
CA PRO A 783 26.80 -46.48 8.64
C PRO A 783 28.01 -45.78 7.99
N GLU A 784 29.20 -46.37 8.10
CA GLU A 784 30.33 -46.04 7.21
C GLU A 784 30.21 -46.81 5.89
N SER A 785 30.57 -46.17 4.76
CA SER A 785 30.91 -46.74 3.44
C SER A 785 29.98 -47.83 2.85
N ASP A 786 29.49 -47.71 1.62
CA ASP A 786 30.25 -47.25 0.44
C ASP A 786 29.34 -46.82 -0.72
N HIS A 787 29.96 -46.37 -1.83
CA HIS A 787 29.42 -46.05 -3.17
C HIS A 787 29.13 -44.57 -3.52
N THR A 788 30.23 -43.89 -3.89
CA THR A 788 30.34 -43.00 -5.08
C THR A 788 29.29 -41.91 -5.31
N SER A 789 29.69 -40.66 -5.03
CA SER A 789 28.94 -39.43 -5.37
C SER A 789 28.83 -39.16 -6.87
N PRO A 790 27.71 -38.59 -7.34
CA PRO A 790 27.68 -37.47 -8.28
C PRO A 790 27.73 -36.12 -7.54
N ALA A 791 27.80 -35.01 -8.29
CA ALA A 791 28.20 -33.68 -7.81
C ALA A 791 27.33 -33.06 -6.69
N GLN A 792 27.96 -32.19 -5.89
CA GLN A 792 27.28 -31.29 -4.94
C GLN A 792 26.35 -30.32 -5.67
N LEU A 793 25.19 -30.02 -5.07
CA LEU A 793 24.36 -28.85 -5.36
C LEU A 793 24.30 -27.98 -4.10
N SER A 794 24.60 -26.70 -4.24
CA SER A 794 24.49 -25.70 -3.17
C SER A 794 23.07 -25.16 -3.08
N LEU A 795 22.52 -25.14 -1.86
CA LEU A 795 21.24 -24.49 -1.57
C LEU A 795 21.47 -23.00 -1.27
N ASP A 796 21.66 -22.23 -2.34
CA ASP A 796 21.51 -20.76 -2.34
C ASP A 796 20.23 -20.39 -3.11
N GLY A 797 19.56 -19.32 -2.69
CA GLY A 797 18.18 -19.00 -3.07
C GLY A 797 18.00 -18.40 -4.47
N ASP A 798 18.17 -19.20 -5.51
CA ASP A 798 18.01 -18.84 -6.92
C ASP A 798 16.88 -19.71 -7.57
N GLU A 799 15.65 -19.58 -7.05
CA GLU A 799 14.52 -20.41 -7.50
C GLU A 799 14.19 -20.13 -8.97
N LEU A 800 14.26 -21.20 -9.78
CA LEU A 800 14.07 -21.21 -11.23
C LEU A 800 15.19 -20.59 -12.09
N ASN A 801 16.46 -20.66 -11.69
CA ASN A 801 17.58 -20.35 -12.59
C ASN A 801 17.43 -21.09 -13.97
N PRO A 802 17.46 -20.39 -15.14
CA PRO A 802 17.20 -21.00 -16.46
C PRO A 802 18.12 -22.15 -16.88
N GLY A 803 19.30 -22.30 -16.27
CA GLY A 803 20.15 -23.48 -16.48
C GLY A 803 19.62 -24.73 -15.79
N ILE A 804 18.96 -24.57 -14.64
CA ILE A 804 18.49 -25.66 -13.78
C ILE A 804 17.07 -26.12 -14.19
N THR A 805 16.18 -25.19 -14.56
CA THR A 805 14.81 -25.53 -14.97
C THR A 805 14.74 -26.42 -16.21
N ASN A 806 15.73 -26.35 -17.11
CA ASN A 806 15.82 -27.29 -18.24
C ASN A 806 16.10 -28.74 -17.77
N ALA A 807 16.96 -28.94 -16.77
CA ALA A 807 17.20 -30.27 -16.19
C ALA A 807 15.98 -30.81 -15.43
N TYR A 808 15.23 -29.93 -14.75
CA TYR A 808 13.96 -30.31 -14.12
C TYR A 808 12.87 -30.63 -15.15
N LEU A 809 12.76 -29.86 -16.24
CA LEU A 809 11.91 -30.20 -17.38
C LEU A 809 12.28 -31.58 -17.95
N ASP A 810 13.56 -31.86 -18.19
CA ASP A 810 14.01 -33.14 -18.73
C ASP A 810 13.74 -34.31 -17.75
N SER A 811 13.95 -34.11 -16.45
CA SER A 811 13.59 -35.10 -15.42
C SER A 811 12.07 -35.33 -15.37
N PHE A 812 11.25 -34.27 -15.46
CA PHE A 812 9.80 -34.38 -15.52
C PHE A 812 9.35 -35.13 -16.79
N PHE A 813 9.88 -34.78 -17.96
CA PHE A 813 9.56 -35.41 -19.24
C PHE A 813 10.14 -36.83 -19.40
N ALA A 814 11.12 -37.25 -18.59
CA ALA A 814 11.61 -38.62 -18.54
C ALA A 814 10.92 -39.48 -17.47
N ASN A 815 10.71 -38.94 -16.26
CA ASN A 815 10.33 -39.70 -15.07
C ASN A 815 8.84 -39.58 -14.70
N VAL A 816 8.15 -38.53 -15.16
CA VAL A 816 6.78 -38.17 -14.71
C VAL A 816 5.79 -38.15 -15.87
N HIS A 817 5.99 -37.29 -16.87
CA HIS A 817 5.07 -37.08 -18.00
C HIS A 817 4.77 -38.34 -18.84
N PRO A 818 5.72 -39.27 -19.12
CA PRO A 818 5.43 -40.48 -19.91
C PRO A 818 4.43 -41.43 -19.24
N LYS A 819 4.09 -41.19 -17.97
CA LYS A 819 3.09 -41.93 -17.20
C LYS A 819 1.71 -41.24 -17.18
N ASN A 820 1.61 -39.99 -17.65
CA ASN A 820 0.35 -39.25 -17.80
C ASN A 820 0.46 -38.13 -18.87
N PRO A 821 0.41 -38.46 -20.17
CA PRO A 821 0.81 -37.56 -21.26
C PRO A 821 -0.32 -36.63 -21.73
N VAL A 822 -0.85 -35.79 -20.84
CA VAL A 822 -1.95 -34.83 -21.13
C VAL A 822 -1.44 -33.45 -21.59
N LEU A 823 -0.16 -33.14 -21.37
CA LEU A 823 0.43 -31.82 -21.60
C LEU A 823 1.31 -31.77 -22.86
N ASP A 824 1.18 -30.73 -23.69
CA ASP A 824 2.06 -30.49 -24.85
C ASP A 824 3.46 -30.05 -24.40
N GLU A 825 4.48 -30.87 -24.69
CA GLU A 825 5.86 -30.63 -24.27
C GLU A 825 6.42 -29.29 -24.80
N PRO A 826 6.28 -28.93 -26.10
CA PRO A 826 6.68 -27.62 -26.60
C PRO A 826 6.03 -26.43 -25.86
N TYR A 827 4.75 -26.50 -25.52
CA TYR A 827 4.06 -25.46 -24.74
C TYR A 827 4.58 -25.40 -23.30
N ILE A 828 4.64 -26.52 -22.58
CA ILE A 828 5.14 -26.54 -21.19
C ILE A 828 6.60 -26.08 -21.09
N ARG A 829 7.47 -26.45 -22.03
CA ARG A 829 8.86 -25.96 -22.06
C ARG A 829 8.96 -24.45 -22.31
N ARG A 830 8.03 -23.86 -23.09
CA ARG A 830 7.90 -22.39 -23.19
C ARG A 830 7.36 -21.77 -21.90
N LEU A 831 6.35 -22.40 -21.30
CA LEU A 831 5.67 -21.95 -20.09
C LEU A 831 6.61 -21.87 -18.89
N VAL A 832 7.33 -22.95 -18.61
CA VAL A 832 8.36 -22.98 -17.58
C VAL A 832 9.47 -21.97 -17.85
N ARG A 833 9.88 -21.79 -19.12
CA ARG A 833 10.92 -20.83 -19.45
C ARG A 833 10.47 -19.37 -19.19
N LYS A 834 9.22 -19.02 -19.52
CA LYS A 834 8.57 -17.74 -19.18
C LYS A 834 8.63 -17.52 -17.67
N VAL A 835 8.07 -18.45 -16.90
CA VAL A 835 7.97 -18.39 -15.44
C VAL A 835 9.37 -18.40 -14.76
N SER A 836 10.38 -19.01 -15.37
CA SER A 836 11.78 -18.99 -14.90
C SER A 836 12.54 -17.69 -15.15
N LEU A 837 11.99 -16.78 -15.96
CA LEU A 837 12.58 -15.47 -16.29
C LEU A 837 11.79 -14.32 -15.66
N GLU A 838 10.47 -14.48 -15.56
CA GLU A 838 9.52 -13.49 -15.03
C GLU A 838 9.24 -13.69 -13.52
N GLY A 839 9.58 -14.87 -12.98
CA GLY A 839 9.25 -15.29 -11.62
C GLY A 839 7.87 -15.96 -11.53
N PRO A 840 7.63 -16.81 -10.51
CA PRO A 840 6.33 -17.44 -10.32
C PRO A 840 5.27 -16.49 -9.75
N SER A 841 4.07 -16.58 -10.31
CA SER A 841 2.86 -15.89 -9.87
C SER A 841 1.78 -16.90 -9.40
N TRP A 842 0.66 -16.40 -8.87
CA TRP A 842 -0.49 -17.20 -8.42
C TRP A 842 -1.49 -17.55 -9.53
N ASP A 843 -1.18 -17.20 -10.77
CA ASP A 843 -1.95 -17.62 -11.95
C ASP A 843 -1.77 -19.12 -12.27
N SER A 844 -2.66 -19.66 -13.12
CA SER A 844 -2.68 -21.09 -13.47
C SER A 844 -1.52 -21.54 -14.36
N GLU A 845 -0.92 -20.66 -15.17
CA GLU A 845 0.28 -20.99 -15.95
C GLU A 845 1.50 -21.11 -15.04
N SER A 846 1.69 -20.16 -14.12
CA SER A 846 2.74 -20.15 -13.11
C SER A 846 2.63 -21.34 -12.15
N CYS A 847 1.44 -21.64 -11.65
CA CYS A 847 1.22 -22.81 -10.79
C CYS A 847 1.52 -24.12 -11.53
N LEU A 848 1.12 -24.26 -12.80
CA LEU A 848 1.43 -25.43 -13.62
C LEU A 848 2.94 -25.56 -13.90
N ALA A 849 3.61 -24.45 -14.24
CA ALA A 849 5.05 -24.41 -14.45
C ALA A 849 5.85 -24.77 -13.19
N LEU A 850 5.46 -24.24 -12.02
CA LEU A 850 6.03 -24.62 -10.73
C LEU A 850 5.82 -26.10 -10.42
N LEU A 851 4.61 -26.63 -10.60
CA LEU A 851 4.31 -28.05 -10.36
C LEU A 851 5.14 -28.98 -11.26
N VAL A 852 5.32 -28.62 -12.54
CA VAL A 852 6.20 -29.32 -13.48
C VAL A 852 7.66 -29.29 -12.99
N CYS A 853 8.18 -28.11 -12.61
CA CYS A 853 9.55 -27.96 -12.13
C CYS A 853 9.79 -28.69 -10.81
N ALA A 854 8.89 -28.57 -9.84
CA ALA A 854 9.00 -29.19 -8.53
C ALA A 854 9.00 -30.72 -8.64
N ASN A 855 8.10 -31.29 -9.44
CA ASN A 855 8.10 -32.74 -9.72
C ASN A 855 9.36 -33.18 -10.46
N GLY A 856 9.90 -32.35 -11.37
CA GLY A 856 11.19 -32.61 -12.03
C GLY A 856 12.40 -32.52 -11.10
N ALA A 857 12.36 -31.65 -10.09
CA ALA A 857 13.45 -31.40 -9.15
C ALA A 857 13.57 -32.48 -8.06
N ILE A 858 12.43 -32.92 -7.51
CA ILE A 858 12.40 -33.88 -6.40
C ILE A 858 12.43 -35.36 -6.85
N THR A 859 12.42 -35.63 -8.16
CA THR A 859 12.43 -37.00 -8.71
C THR A 859 13.84 -37.59 -8.78
N GLY A 860 14.37 -37.97 -7.63
CA GLY A 860 15.53 -38.87 -7.48
C GLY A 860 15.17 -40.19 -6.76
N PRO A 861 16.02 -41.22 -6.82
CA PRO A 861 15.97 -42.36 -5.89
C PRO A 861 16.34 -41.91 -4.46
N PHE A 862 15.69 -42.44 -3.42
CA PHE A 862 15.48 -41.72 -2.15
C PHE A 862 15.92 -42.45 -0.84
N LEU A 863 16.53 -41.72 0.11
CA LEU A 863 16.95 -42.10 1.49
C LEU A 863 16.95 -40.83 2.42
N ALA A 864 16.81 -40.90 3.78
CA ALA A 864 16.48 -39.72 4.65
C ALA A 864 17.04 -39.71 6.15
N PRO A 865 16.47 -39.08 7.23
CA PRO A 865 17.23 -38.16 8.16
C PRO A 865 17.07 -38.35 9.72
N SER A 866 17.67 -37.48 10.59
CA SER A 866 17.33 -37.33 12.05
C SER A 866 17.93 -36.11 12.81
N ILE A 867 17.12 -35.27 13.49
CA ILE A 867 17.38 -34.28 14.61
C ILE A 867 16.01 -33.78 15.18
N SER A 868 15.67 -33.65 16.48
CA SER A 868 16.15 -34.26 17.76
C SER A 868 15.04 -34.18 18.87
N SER A 869 15.29 -33.68 20.11
CA SER A 869 14.25 -33.59 21.17
C SER A 869 14.32 -32.49 22.27
N GLU A 870 15.39 -31.69 22.39
CA GLU A 870 15.54 -30.78 23.56
C GLU A 870 14.72 -29.48 23.45
N GLU A 871 14.40 -29.03 22.24
CA GLU A 871 13.66 -27.79 21.94
C GLU A 871 12.20 -27.79 22.43
N LEU A 872 11.67 -28.95 22.85
CA LEU A 872 10.25 -29.23 23.08
C LEU A 872 9.73 -28.95 24.51
N ARG A 873 10.57 -28.45 25.43
CA ARG A 873 10.29 -28.50 26.89
C ARG A 873 9.97 -27.18 27.62
N LEU A 874 10.06 -26.00 26.99
CA LEU A 874 10.23 -24.73 27.74
C LEU A 874 9.08 -23.69 27.75
N SER A 875 7.95 -23.91 27.07
CA SER A 875 6.90 -22.88 26.93
C SER A 875 5.46 -23.41 27.18
N CYS A 876 5.06 -23.49 28.45
CA CYS A 876 3.70 -23.92 28.81
C CYS A 876 3.12 -23.22 30.07
N MET A 877 1.80 -22.94 29.98
CA MET A 877 0.83 -22.63 31.06
C MET A 877 0.72 -21.15 31.55
N PRO A 878 -0.45 -20.69 32.08
CA PRO A 878 -1.73 -20.58 31.34
C PRO A 878 -2.64 -19.37 31.72
N GLU A 879 -3.62 -19.01 30.87
CA GLU A 879 -5.07 -19.01 31.19
C GLU A 879 -5.91 -18.50 29.97
N PHE A 880 -7.24 -18.69 29.99
CA PHE A 880 -8.08 -18.73 28.79
C PHE A 880 -9.53 -18.26 29.07
N GLN A 881 -10.10 -17.36 28.24
CA GLN A 881 -11.56 -17.21 28.04
C GLN A 881 -11.89 -16.81 26.58
N LEU A 882 -13.16 -16.95 26.17
CA LEU A 882 -13.55 -17.28 24.79
C LEU A 882 -14.81 -16.52 24.32
N LYS A 883 -15.06 -16.49 22.98
CA LYS A 883 -16.15 -15.86 22.15
C LYS A 883 -15.67 -14.62 21.37
N ARG A 884 -15.78 -14.39 20.05
CA ARG A 884 -16.59 -14.85 18.87
C ARG A 884 -17.95 -14.12 18.67
N ALA A 885 -18.48 -13.80 17.46
CA ALA A 885 -17.92 -13.58 16.09
C ALA A 885 -19.01 -13.13 15.03
N PHE A 886 -18.62 -12.45 13.93
CA PHE A 886 -19.29 -12.30 12.59
C PHE A 886 -20.72 -11.65 12.48
N ILE A 887 -21.37 -11.32 11.31
CA ILE A 887 -21.12 -11.30 9.84
C ILE A 887 -22.02 -10.26 9.07
N GLY A 888 -21.70 -9.96 7.78
CA GLY A 888 -22.70 -9.63 6.71
C GLY A 888 -22.13 -8.98 5.41
N HIS A 889 -21.76 -9.70 4.33
CA HIS A 889 -22.53 -10.22 3.16
C HIS A 889 -22.66 -9.30 1.90
N ARG A 890 -22.39 -9.88 0.70
CA ARG A 890 -22.53 -9.32 -0.68
C ARG A 890 -23.28 -10.31 -1.59
N GLY A 891 -23.68 -9.89 -2.79
CA GLY A 891 -24.10 -10.74 -3.92
C GLY A 891 -23.91 -10.02 -5.28
N SER A 892 -24.00 -10.67 -6.45
CA SER A 892 -24.18 -12.11 -6.72
C SER A 892 -23.94 -12.46 -8.21
N LEU A 893 -23.27 -13.59 -8.49
CA LEU A 893 -23.49 -14.41 -9.70
C LEU A 893 -24.77 -15.29 -9.50
N PRO A 894 -25.32 -16.01 -10.51
CA PRO A 894 -26.77 -16.30 -10.58
C PRO A 894 -27.40 -17.00 -9.37
N ASP A 895 -28.69 -16.66 -9.15
CA ASP A 895 -29.43 -16.90 -7.91
C ASP A 895 -29.68 -18.39 -7.60
N PHE A 896 -29.16 -18.85 -6.45
CA PHE A 896 -29.44 -20.15 -5.82
C PHE A 896 -30.20 -20.01 -4.49
N GLY A 897 -30.88 -18.88 -4.28
CA GLY A 897 -31.66 -18.54 -3.10
C GLY A 897 -31.14 -17.28 -2.39
N THR A 898 -31.65 -16.11 -2.77
CA THR A 898 -31.37 -14.80 -2.15
C THR A 898 -31.99 -14.59 -0.75
N ARG A 899 -32.22 -15.68 0.00
CA ARG A 899 -32.48 -15.72 1.44
C ARG A 899 -31.77 -16.92 2.04
N VAL A 900 -31.46 -16.85 3.34
CA VAL A 900 -31.12 -18.05 4.13
C VAL A 900 -32.37 -18.93 4.23
N SER A 901 -32.57 -19.79 3.24
CA SER A 901 -33.36 -21.00 3.41
C SER A 901 -32.54 -21.96 4.28
N LEU A 902 -33.18 -22.59 5.26
CA LEU A 902 -32.57 -23.76 5.91
C LEU A 902 -32.61 -25.01 5.01
N GLU A 903 -33.22 -24.94 3.83
CA GLU A 903 -33.20 -26.02 2.85
C GLU A 903 -31.88 -26.05 2.04
N PRO A 904 -31.18 -27.19 1.99
CA PRO A 904 -30.01 -27.39 1.14
C PRO A 904 -30.40 -27.48 -0.35
N PRO A 905 -29.46 -27.24 -1.29
CA PRO A 905 -29.75 -27.32 -2.72
C PRO A 905 -30.22 -28.73 -3.11
N GLN A 906 -31.51 -28.85 -3.46
CA GLN A 906 -32.18 -30.14 -3.68
C GLN A 906 -31.58 -30.96 -4.85
N ARG A 907 -30.84 -30.31 -5.77
CA ARG A 907 -29.95 -30.90 -6.77
C ARG A 907 -28.76 -29.98 -7.04
N PHE A 908 -27.60 -30.53 -7.37
CA PHE A 908 -26.54 -29.76 -8.02
C PHE A 908 -26.96 -29.36 -9.46
N PRO A 909 -26.52 -28.19 -9.96
CA PRO A 909 -26.86 -27.72 -11.30
C PRO A 909 -26.15 -28.53 -12.39
N THR A 910 -26.86 -28.83 -13.48
CA THR A 910 -26.32 -29.58 -14.64
C THR A 910 -25.88 -28.64 -15.77
N LEU A 911 -24.58 -28.38 -15.86
CA LEU A 911 -23.85 -27.74 -16.96
C LEU A 911 -22.38 -28.21 -16.91
N PRO A 912 -21.59 -28.20 -18.01
CA PRO A 912 -21.91 -27.72 -19.36
C PRO A 912 -22.21 -28.86 -20.35
N LEU A 913 -22.38 -28.52 -21.64
CA LEU A 913 -22.42 -29.48 -22.76
C LEU A 913 -21.01 -30.00 -23.06
N THR A 914 -20.56 -31.01 -22.32
CA THR A 914 -19.38 -31.82 -22.65
C THR A 914 -19.66 -33.28 -22.32
N ASP A 915 -19.19 -34.19 -23.18
CA ASP A 915 -19.24 -35.64 -22.94
C ASP A 915 -17.98 -36.14 -22.19
N ASP A 916 -17.07 -35.25 -21.82
CA ASP A 916 -15.85 -35.55 -21.05
C ASP A 916 -16.18 -35.76 -19.57
N GLU A 917 -16.13 -37.04 -19.15
CA GLU A 917 -16.50 -37.47 -17.80
C GLU A 917 -15.55 -36.95 -16.71
N ASP A 918 -14.25 -36.82 -16.98
CA ASP A 918 -13.27 -36.35 -16.00
C ASP A 918 -13.29 -34.81 -15.85
N ILE A 919 -13.59 -34.06 -16.92
CA ILE A 919 -13.90 -32.63 -16.82
C ILE A 919 -15.17 -32.42 -15.98
N LEU A 920 -16.25 -33.17 -16.24
CA LEU A 920 -17.48 -33.10 -15.43
C LEU A 920 -17.21 -33.46 -13.96
N ARG A 921 -16.43 -34.50 -13.71
CA ARG A 921 -16.01 -34.95 -12.37
C ARG A 921 -15.20 -33.88 -11.63
N ALA A 922 -14.26 -33.21 -12.30
CA ALA A 922 -13.53 -32.08 -11.74
C ALA A 922 -14.46 -30.90 -11.40
N TRP A 923 -15.38 -30.54 -12.30
CA TRP A 923 -16.36 -29.47 -12.04
C TRP A 923 -17.27 -29.79 -10.85
N TYR A 924 -17.83 -31.00 -10.78
CA TYR A 924 -18.67 -31.39 -9.66
C TYR A 924 -17.88 -31.48 -8.34
N PHE A 925 -16.60 -31.88 -8.38
CA PHE A 925 -15.71 -31.82 -7.22
C PHE A 925 -15.54 -30.37 -6.70
N TYR A 926 -15.20 -29.42 -7.57
CA TYR A 926 -15.05 -28.00 -7.16
C TYR A 926 -16.35 -27.40 -6.63
N LEU A 927 -17.49 -27.66 -7.27
CA LEU A 927 -18.80 -27.23 -6.77
C LEU A 927 -19.13 -27.84 -5.40
N SER A 928 -18.72 -29.09 -5.16
CA SER A 928 -18.92 -29.79 -3.88
C SER A 928 -18.07 -29.18 -2.77
N GLU A 929 -16.80 -28.85 -3.05
CA GLU A 929 -15.94 -28.16 -2.08
C GLU A 929 -16.42 -26.75 -1.75
N ILE A 930 -16.92 -26.00 -2.73
CA ILE A 930 -17.53 -24.67 -2.50
C ILE A 930 -18.78 -24.81 -1.61
N SER A 931 -19.63 -25.82 -1.84
CA SER A 931 -20.81 -26.08 -1.01
C SER A 931 -20.44 -26.49 0.42
N LEU A 932 -19.46 -27.39 0.58
CA LEU A 932 -18.96 -27.82 1.89
C LEU A 932 -18.28 -26.67 2.64
N TRP A 933 -17.53 -25.79 1.95
CA TRP A 933 -16.91 -24.60 2.54
C TRP A 933 -17.92 -23.55 2.98
N ARG A 934 -18.99 -23.32 2.21
CA ARG A 934 -20.11 -22.45 2.62
C ARG A 934 -20.81 -23.00 3.86
N LEU A 935 -21.12 -24.30 3.88
CA LEU A 935 -21.75 -24.97 5.02
C LEU A 935 -20.86 -24.92 6.27
N GLU A 936 -19.57 -25.26 6.14
CA GLU A 936 -18.55 -25.07 7.18
C GLU A 936 -18.55 -23.65 7.74
N THR A 937 -18.57 -22.65 6.85
CA THR A 937 -18.53 -21.23 7.20
C THR A 937 -19.73 -20.82 8.03
N GLU A 938 -20.96 -21.17 7.61
CA GLU A 938 -22.18 -20.87 8.38
C GLU A 938 -22.27 -21.63 9.70
N ILE A 939 -21.82 -22.90 9.76
CA ILE A 939 -21.74 -23.65 11.02
C ILE A 939 -20.81 -22.96 12.02
N ARG A 940 -19.62 -22.53 11.58
CA ARG A 940 -18.66 -21.82 12.46
C ARG A 940 -19.24 -20.53 13.03
N LYS A 941 -20.02 -19.79 12.23
CA LYS A 941 -20.67 -18.52 12.58
C LYS A 941 -21.85 -18.71 13.53
N ASP A 942 -22.81 -19.57 13.18
CA ASP A 942 -24.02 -19.74 13.98
C ASP A 942 -23.71 -20.41 15.34
N MET A 943 -22.84 -21.42 15.35
CA MET A 943 -22.31 -21.99 16.60
C MET A 943 -21.35 -21.03 17.33
N ALA A 944 -20.95 -19.91 16.73
CA ALA A 944 -20.27 -18.83 17.43
C ALA A 944 -21.24 -17.94 18.17
N THR A 945 -22.22 -17.37 17.47
CA THR A 945 -23.25 -16.50 18.07
C THR A 945 -24.00 -17.23 19.20
N ARG A 946 -24.41 -18.49 19.00
CA ARG A 946 -25.17 -19.26 19.99
C ARG A 946 -24.37 -19.65 21.23
N LEU A 947 -23.07 -19.97 21.09
CA LEU A 947 -22.21 -20.21 22.25
C LEU A 947 -21.75 -18.89 22.90
N SER A 948 -21.84 -17.74 22.21
CA SER A 948 -21.55 -16.45 22.83
C SER A 948 -22.62 -15.92 23.77
N GLU A 949 -23.89 -16.28 23.54
CA GLU A 949 -25.05 -15.79 24.31
C GLU A 949 -25.71 -16.94 25.11
N PRO A 950 -25.19 -17.30 26.30
CA PRO A 950 -25.62 -18.51 27.00
C PRO A 950 -26.99 -18.34 27.66
N SER A 951 -28.00 -19.04 27.12
CA SER A 951 -29.24 -19.35 27.83
C SER A 951 -28.97 -20.41 28.93
N ASN A 952 -29.87 -20.52 29.91
CA ASN A 952 -29.86 -21.61 30.90
C ASN A 952 -30.01 -23.03 30.28
N ASN A 953 -30.24 -23.15 28.97
CA ASN A 953 -30.41 -24.41 28.26
C ASN A 953 -29.60 -24.51 26.95
N THR A 954 -28.57 -23.67 26.77
CA THR A 954 -27.86 -23.43 25.49
C THR A 954 -27.50 -24.69 24.71
N LEU A 955 -26.98 -25.73 25.40
CA LEU A 955 -26.57 -26.98 24.75
C LEU A 955 -27.74 -27.83 24.25
N ASN A 956 -28.92 -27.72 24.87
CA ASN A 956 -30.15 -28.31 24.33
C ASN A 956 -30.70 -27.46 23.17
N ASP A 957 -30.69 -26.13 23.28
CA ASP A 957 -31.11 -25.23 22.20
C ASP A 957 -30.24 -25.41 20.93
N LEU A 958 -28.95 -25.73 21.11
CA LEU A 958 -28.01 -26.08 20.04
C LEU A 958 -28.35 -27.41 19.32
N THR A 959 -29.03 -28.35 19.96
CA THR A 959 -29.29 -29.68 19.35
C THR A 959 -30.18 -29.60 18.11
N ASP A 960 -31.18 -28.72 18.10
CA ASP A 960 -32.13 -28.63 17.00
C ASP A 960 -31.49 -27.97 15.77
N ILE A 961 -30.68 -26.92 15.96
CA ILE A 961 -29.90 -26.32 14.87
C ILE A 961 -28.76 -27.23 14.39
N SER A 962 -28.20 -28.06 15.28
CA SER A 962 -27.23 -29.10 14.91
C SER A 962 -27.88 -30.18 14.03
N ASP A 963 -29.13 -30.58 14.31
CA ASP A 963 -29.86 -31.55 13.47
C ASP A 963 -30.22 -30.93 12.11
N ILE A 964 -30.51 -29.62 12.04
CA ILE A 964 -30.65 -28.89 10.77
C ILE A 964 -29.33 -28.92 9.97
N TYR A 965 -28.20 -28.53 10.56
CA TYR A 965 -26.91 -28.58 9.86
C TYR A 965 -26.49 -30.00 9.46
N LYS A 966 -26.85 -31.01 10.26
CA LYS A 966 -26.61 -32.41 9.93
C LYS A 966 -27.49 -32.88 8.76
N GLN A 967 -28.75 -32.45 8.70
CA GLN A 967 -29.64 -32.70 7.56
C GLN A 967 -29.14 -31.99 6.29
N GLN A 968 -28.67 -30.73 6.39
CA GLN A 968 -28.06 -30.00 5.28
C GLN A 968 -26.81 -30.70 4.74
N LEU A 969 -25.92 -31.16 5.62
CA LEU A 969 -24.74 -31.94 5.22
C LEU A 969 -25.14 -33.25 4.52
N VAL A 970 -26.07 -34.02 5.09
CA VAL A 970 -26.53 -35.29 4.49
C VAL A 970 -27.18 -35.07 3.13
N ALA A 971 -28.02 -34.05 2.98
CA ALA A 971 -28.64 -33.74 1.69
C ALA A 971 -27.64 -33.21 0.66
N CYS A 972 -26.65 -32.40 1.07
CA CYS A 972 -25.55 -31.95 0.21
C CYS A 972 -24.68 -33.12 -0.29
N LEU A 973 -24.59 -34.21 0.48
CA LEU A 973 -23.90 -35.44 0.05
C LEU A 973 -24.78 -36.33 -0.82
N HIS A 974 -26.10 -36.40 -0.56
CA HIS A 974 -27.05 -37.16 -1.38
C HIS A 974 -27.39 -36.50 -2.72
N SER A 975 -27.13 -35.20 -2.89
CA SER A 975 -27.32 -34.51 -4.18
C SER A 975 -26.08 -34.56 -5.09
N LEU A 976 -24.96 -35.14 -4.63
CA LEU A 976 -23.74 -35.32 -5.42
C LEU A 976 -23.97 -36.23 -6.65
N PRO A 977 -23.51 -35.82 -7.85
CA PRO A 977 -23.51 -36.71 -9.02
C PRO A 977 -22.65 -37.96 -8.82
N SER A 978 -23.04 -39.07 -9.44
CA SER A 978 -22.42 -40.40 -9.27
C SER A 978 -20.92 -40.47 -9.59
N THR A 979 -20.39 -39.53 -10.36
CA THR A 979 -18.95 -39.40 -10.69
C THR A 979 -18.09 -38.91 -9.52
N VAL A 980 -18.68 -38.16 -8.57
CA VAL A 980 -18.01 -37.67 -7.34
C VAL A 980 -18.71 -38.06 -6.05
N SER A 981 -19.84 -38.78 -6.12
CA SER A 981 -20.61 -39.17 -4.95
C SER A 981 -19.82 -40.06 -3.99
N ILE A 982 -19.95 -39.77 -2.70
CA ILE A 982 -19.40 -40.57 -1.60
C ILE A 982 -20.50 -41.31 -0.81
N SER A 983 -21.75 -41.36 -1.30
CA SER A 983 -22.86 -42.07 -0.65
C SER A 983 -22.83 -43.58 -0.86
N ASP A 984 -22.36 -44.03 -2.03
CA ASP A 984 -22.70 -45.38 -2.54
C ASP A 984 -21.66 -46.44 -2.14
N SER A 985 -20.43 -46.01 -1.86
CA SER A 985 -19.37 -46.77 -1.19
C SER A 985 -18.30 -45.80 -0.67
N PRO A 986 -17.63 -46.08 0.47
CA PRO A 986 -16.47 -45.29 0.89
C PRO A 986 -15.35 -45.34 -0.15
N CYS A 987 -14.63 -44.23 -0.37
CA CYS A 987 -13.42 -44.24 -1.19
C CYS A 987 -12.27 -44.81 -0.35
N HIS A 988 -12.00 -46.09 -0.54
CA HIS A 988 -11.05 -46.83 0.28
C HIS A 988 -9.56 -46.58 -0.08
N THR A 989 -9.21 -45.91 -1.18
CA THR A 989 -7.80 -45.61 -1.53
C THR A 989 -7.64 -44.30 -2.31
N PRO A 990 -6.63 -43.46 -1.98
CA PRO A 990 -6.31 -42.26 -2.77
C PRO A 990 -6.03 -42.55 -4.26
N GLU A 991 -5.49 -43.73 -4.59
CA GLU A 991 -5.17 -44.14 -5.96
C GLU A 991 -6.41 -44.36 -6.85
N THR A 992 -7.56 -44.72 -6.27
CA THR A 992 -8.74 -45.12 -7.05
C THR A 992 -9.69 -43.98 -7.34
N ASP A 993 -9.87 -43.05 -6.39
CA ASP A 993 -10.56 -41.78 -6.61
C ASP A 993 -10.12 -40.72 -5.59
N ILE A 994 -9.05 -39.99 -5.91
CA ILE A 994 -8.51 -38.92 -5.05
C ILE A 994 -9.53 -37.80 -4.78
N LEU A 995 -10.45 -37.54 -5.70
CA LEU A 995 -11.45 -36.47 -5.57
C LEU A 995 -12.53 -36.87 -4.56
N ARG A 996 -13.08 -38.10 -4.66
CA ARG A 996 -13.97 -38.66 -3.63
C ARG A 996 -13.27 -38.78 -2.28
N PHE A 997 -11.99 -39.18 -2.26
CA PHE A 997 -11.22 -39.26 -1.01
C PHE A 997 -11.12 -37.90 -0.30
N ILE A 998 -10.83 -36.82 -1.04
CA ILE A 998 -10.79 -35.46 -0.49
C ILE A 998 -12.18 -35.01 -0.01
N LEU A 999 -13.26 -35.22 -0.80
CA LEU A 999 -14.62 -34.90 -0.38
C LEU A 999 -15.06 -35.68 0.87
N GLN A 1000 -14.63 -36.93 1.02
CA GLN A 1000 -14.89 -37.74 2.22
C GLN A 1000 -14.10 -37.23 3.44
N GLY A 1001 -12.88 -36.73 3.24
CA GLY A 1001 -12.12 -36.02 4.27
C GLY A 1001 -12.77 -34.70 4.71
N ARG A 1002 -13.26 -33.90 3.76
CA ARG A 1002 -13.86 -32.57 3.98
C ARG A 1002 -15.25 -32.66 4.59
N SER A 1003 -16.12 -33.55 4.11
CA SER A 1003 -17.44 -33.78 4.72
C SER A 1003 -17.36 -34.33 6.15
N THR A 1004 -16.39 -35.22 6.44
CA THR A 1004 -16.10 -35.65 7.82
C THR A 1004 -15.67 -34.47 8.70
N TYR A 1005 -14.95 -33.48 8.16
CA TYR A 1005 -14.55 -32.26 8.91
C TYR A 1005 -15.74 -31.34 9.23
N VAL A 1006 -16.69 -31.17 8.30
CA VAL A 1006 -17.96 -30.47 8.59
C VAL A 1006 -18.74 -31.18 9.70
N ASN A 1007 -18.73 -32.52 9.72
CA ASN A 1007 -19.36 -33.31 10.78
C ASN A 1007 -18.66 -33.17 12.15
N GLU A 1008 -17.32 -33.12 12.18
CA GLU A 1008 -16.54 -32.81 13.40
C GLU A 1008 -16.91 -31.40 13.93
N LEU A 1009 -17.05 -30.40 13.06
CA LEU A 1009 -17.45 -29.04 13.46
C LEU A 1009 -18.87 -28.98 14.06
N ILE A 1010 -19.87 -29.66 13.45
CA ILE A 1010 -21.26 -29.70 13.97
C ILE A 1010 -21.31 -30.34 15.37
N THR A 1011 -20.47 -31.35 15.61
CA THR A 1011 -20.51 -32.13 16.85
C THR A 1011 -19.58 -31.59 17.95
N TRP A 1012 -18.68 -30.65 17.61
CA TRP A 1012 -17.69 -30.13 18.54
C TRP A 1012 -18.25 -29.54 19.86
N PRO A 1013 -19.37 -28.77 19.89
CA PRO A 1013 -19.88 -28.21 21.15
C PRO A 1013 -20.14 -29.26 22.24
N TYR A 1014 -20.59 -30.45 21.84
CA TYR A 1014 -20.90 -31.57 22.74
C TYR A 1014 -19.65 -32.36 23.10
N ILE A 1015 -18.75 -32.56 22.14
CA ILE A 1015 -17.44 -33.21 22.36
C ILE A 1015 -16.59 -32.36 23.31
N ALA A 1016 -16.60 -31.04 23.19
CA ALA A 1016 -15.95 -30.12 24.11
C ALA A 1016 -16.45 -30.30 25.55
N CYS A 1017 -17.76 -30.49 25.76
CA CYS A 1017 -18.30 -30.84 27.08
C CYS A 1017 -17.83 -32.22 27.56
N ALA A 1018 -17.79 -33.22 26.67
CA ALA A 1018 -17.38 -34.58 27.02
C ALA A 1018 -15.89 -34.71 27.39
N VAL A 1019 -14.98 -34.00 26.73
CA VAL A 1019 -13.54 -34.00 27.08
C VAL A 1019 -13.19 -33.13 28.29
N ASN A 1020 -14.13 -32.31 28.76
CA ASN A 1020 -14.00 -31.52 30.00
C ASN A 1020 -14.90 -32.07 31.14
N ASP A 1021 -15.51 -33.24 30.96
CA ASP A 1021 -16.42 -33.92 31.89
C ASP A 1021 -17.61 -33.08 32.41
N PHE A 1022 -18.11 -32.15 31.59
CA PHE A 1022 -19.29 -31.35 31.95
C PHE A 1022 -20.57 -32.18 31.80
N PRO A 1023 -21.44 -32.27 32.82
CA PRO A 1023 -22.64 -33.11 32.77
C PRO A 1023 -23.63 -32.62 31.70
N LEU A 1024 -24.05 -33.54 30.83
CA LEU A 1024 -25.00 -33.29 29.75
C LEU A 1024 -26.34 -34.01 29.97
N GLU A 1025 -27.44 -33.38 29.54
CA GLU A 1025 -28.74 -34.04 29.45
C GLU A 1025 -28.81 -35.04 28.28
N GLN A 1026 -29.77 -35.97 28.34
CA GLN A 1026 -29.90 -37.10 27.40
C GLN A 1026 -29.96 -36.68 25.92
N LYS A 1027 -30.57 -35.53 25.59
CA LYS A 1027 -30.63 -35.00 24.21
C LYS A 1027 -29.25 -34.55 23.70
N ALA A 1028 -28.43 -33.95 24.55
CA ALA A 1028 -27.06 -33.54 24.23
C ALA A 1028 -26.06 -34.73 24.28
N GLN A 1029 -26.27 -35.73 25.15
CA GLN A 1029 -25.49 -36.97 25.14
C GLN A 1029 -25.60 -37.73 23.80
N ALA A 1030 -26.78 -37.76 23.19
CA ALA A 1030 -26.94 -38.35 21.85
C ALA A 1030 -26.08 -37.65 20.78
N TRP A 1031 -25.74 -36.37 20.97
CA TRP A 1031 -24.83 -35.63 20.10
C TRP A 1031 -23.35 -35.91 20.38
N VAL A 1032 -22.98 -36.22 21.62
CA VAL A 1032 -21.65 -36.77 21.94
C VAL A 1032 -21.44 -38.08 21.16
N THR A 1033 -22.40 -39.03 21.21
CA THR A 1033 -22.31 -40.27 20.42
C THR A 1033 -22.21 -40.00 18.91
N LYS A 1034 -23.01 -39.07 18.35
CA LYS A 1034 -22.89 -38.65 16.93
C LYS A 1034 -21.48 -38.13 16.58
N GLY A 1035 -20.83 -37.39 17.49
CA GLY A 1035 -19.47 -36.85 17.30
C GLY A 1035 -18.36 -37.86 17.48
N LEU A 1036 -18.42 -38.72 18.49
CA LEU A 1036 -17.45 -39.80 18.69
C LEU A 1036 -17.47 -40.76 17.49
N GLN A 1037 -18.65 -41.05 16.93
CA GLN A 1037 -18.77 -41.82 15.69
C GLN A 1037 -18.13 -41.11 14.48
N ALA A 1038 -18.19 -39.78 14.41
CA ALA A 1038 -17.49 -39.00 13.38
C ALA A 1038 -15.97 -39.14 13.50
N HIS A 1039 -15.44 -39.08 14.72
CA HIS A 1039 -14.03 -39.28 14.99
C HIS A 1039 -13.57 -40.72 14.71
N VAL A 1040 -14.37 -41.74 15.01
CA VAL A 1040 -14.06 -43.13 14.58
C VAL A 1040 -14.03 -43.23 13.05
N VAL A 1041 -15.01 -42.64 12.35
CA VAL A 1041 -15.05 -42.62 10.87
C VAL A 1041 -13.83 -41.88 10.28
N ARG A 1042 -13.34 -40.82 10.91
CA ARG A 1042 -12.06 -40.18 10.52
C ARG A 1042 -10.91 -41.19 10.50
N LEU A 1043 -10.78 -42.00 11.55
CA LEU A 1043 -9.69 -42.98 11.67
C LEU A 1043 -9.88 -44.14 10.68
N GLU A 1044 -11.11 -44.59 10.46
CA GLU A 1044 -11.43 -45.66 9.50
C GLU A 1044 -11.30 -45.24 8.02
N VAL A 1045 -11.65 -44.00 7.67
CA VAL A 1045 -11.45 -43.47 6.30
C VAL A 1045 -9.96 -43.25 6.02
N ASN A 1046 -9.24 -42.63 6.96
CA ASN A 1046 -7.82 -42.39 6.78
C ASN A 1046 -7.00 -43.70 6.78
N ARG A 1047 -7.50 -44.79 7.42
CA ARG A 1047 -6.86 -46.12 7.63
C ARG A 1047 -6.02 -46.65 6.48
N VAL A 1048 -6.47 -46.43 5.24
CA VAL A 1048 -5.92 -47.15 4.07
C VAL A 1048 -4.87 -46.33 3.33
N GLY A 1049 -5.07 -45.02 3.15
CA GLY A 1049 -4.04 -44.13 2.59
C GLY A 1049 -2.79 -44.00 3.47
N PHE A 1050 -2.81 -44.54 4.69
CA PHE A 1050 -1.68 -44.66 5.61
C PHE A 1050 -0.45 -45.42 5.06
N TYR A 1051 -0.55 -46.16 3.97
CA TYR A 1051 0.59 -46.87 3.36
C TYR A 1051 1.13 -46.18 2.10
N HIS A 1052 0.61 -45.00 1.77
CA HIS A 1052 0.76 -44.36 0.46
C HIS A 1052 1.45 -43.01 0.61
N ARG A 1053 2.56 -42.80 -0.12
CA ARG A 1053 3.36 -41.57 -0.09
C ARG A 1053 2.79 -40.55 -1.09
N HIS A 1054 1.81 -39.76 -0.66
CA HIS A 1054 1.24 -38.66 -1.45
C HIS A 1054 1.19 -37.36 -0.63
N HIS A 1055 1.04 -36.20 -1.28
CA HIS A 1055 1.07 -34.90 -0.59
C HIS A 1055 -0.01 -34.74 0.51
N GLY A 1056 -1.07 -35.56 0.52
CA GLY A 1056 -2.13 -35.54 1.53
C GLY A 1056 -1.83 -36.31 2.83
N THR A 1057 -0.85 -37.22 2.84
CA THR A 1057 -0.59 -38.14 3.96
C THR A 1057 -0.38 -37.40 5.29
N TRP A 1058 0.28 -36.25 5.26
CA TRP A 1058 0.54 -35.40 6.42
C TRP A 1058 -0.72 -34.83 7.09
N LEU A 1059 -1.69 -34.38 6.28
CA LEU A 1059 -2.97 -33.87 6.76
C LEU A 1059 -3.81 -35.01 7.38
N MET A 1060 -3.71 -36.22 6.83
CA MET A 1060 -4.32 -37.41 7.40
C MET A 1060 -3.72 -37.77 8.76
N ILE A 1061 -2.38 -37.79 8.89
CA ILE A 1061 -1.69 -38.05 10.16
C ILE A 1061 -2.14 -37.05 11.24
N ARG A 1062 -2.13 -35.74 10.95
CA ARG A 1062 -2.56 -34.69 11.91
C ARG A 1062 -4.04 -34.84 12.33
N THR A 1063 -4.94 -35.07 11.37
CA THR A 1063 -6.39 -35.16 11.66
C THR A 1063 -6.79 -36.47 12.35
N SER A 1064 -6.10 -37.57 12.06
CA SER A 1064 -6.25 -38.83 12.78
C SER A 1064 -5.71 -38.75 14.21
N ALA A 1065 -4.52 -38.17 14.42
CA ALA A 1065 -3.97 -37.98 15.76
C ALA A 1065 -4.91 -37.18 16.68
N ARG A 1066 -5.47 -36.06 16.19
CA ARG A 1066 -6.48 -35.27 16.91
C ARG A 1066 -7.70 -36.12 17.29
N SER A 1067 -8.24 -36.89 16.35
CA SER A 1067 -9.46 -37.66 16.56
C SER A 1067 -9.23 -38.84 17.52
N ALA A 1068 -8.05 -39.46 17.50
CA ALA A 1068 -7.65 -40.46 18.49
C ALA A 1068 -7.58 -39.85 19.91
N CYS A 1069 -6.95 -38.68 20.07
CA CYS A 1069 -6.91 -37.96 21.34
C CYS A 1069 -8.30 -37.65 21.90
N ILE A 1070 -9.25 -37.24 21.06
CA ILE A 1070 -10.64 -36.95 21.46
C ILE A 1070 -11.33 -38.20 22.01
N LEU A 1071 -11.24 -39.33 21.32
CA LEU A 1071 -11.84 -40.59 21.77
C LEU A 1071 -11.26 -41.03 23.13
N LEU A 1072 -9.93 -40.94 23.27
CA LEU A 1072 -9.20 -41.28 24.49
C LEU A 1072 -9.52 -40.39 25.69
N ALA A 1073 -9.76 -39.09 25.45
CA ALA A 1073 -10.19 -38.17 26.50
C ALA A 1073 -11.61 -38.50 26.99
N VAL A 1074 -12.57 -38.76 26.09
CA VAL A 1074 -13.94 -39.11 26.50
C VAL A 1074 -14.01 -40.49 27.18
N ALA A 1075 -13.12 -41.43 26.84
CA ALA A 1075 -13.00 -42.73 27.52
C ALA A 1075 -12.68 -42.63 29.02
N ARG A 1076 -12.10 -41.50 29.44
CA ARG A 1076 -11.77 -41.20 30.84
C ARG A 1076 -12.88 -40.41 31.57
N SER A 1077 -13.96 -40.02 30.88
CA SER A 1077 -15.05 -39.18 31.41
C SER A 1077 -16.22 -39.98 31.96
N SER A 1078 -17.11 -39.29 32.69
CA SER A 1078 -18.44 -39.80 33.07
C SER A 1078 -19.31 -40.21 31.87
N MET A 1079 -18.94 -39.78 30.66
CA MET A 1079 -19.61 -40.08 29.40
C MET A 1079 -18.92 -41.16 28.55
N ARG A 1080 -17.93 -41.89 29.08
CA ARG A 1080 -17.23 -42.99 28.37
C ARG A 1080 -18.18 -44.04 27.79
N ASP A 1081 -19.30 -44.30 28.46
CA ASP A 1081 -20.31 -45.30 28.04
C ASP A 1081 -21.05 -44.89 26.74
N LEU A 1082 -20.79 -43.67 26.22
CA LEU A 1082 -21.28 -43.16 24.92
C LEU A 1082 -20.34 -43.46 23.73
N LEU A 1083 -19.19 -44.10 23.97
CA LEU A 1083 -18.20 -44.40 22.93
C LEU A 1083 -18.69 -45.47 21.92
N PRO A 1084 -18.42 -45.28 20.60
CA PRO A 1084 -18.78 -46.27 19.58
C PRO A 1084 -18.05 -47.61 19.77
N VAL A 1085 -18.72 -48.70 19.39
CA VAL A 1085 -18.09 -50.02 19.31
C VAL A 1085 -16.90 -49.96 18.34
N ARG A 1086 -15.76 -50.58 18.72
CA ARG A 1086 -14.47 -50.56 18.00
C ARG A 1086 -13.69 -49.23 18.04
N TRP A 1087 -14.02 -48.27 18.91
CA TRP A 1087 -13.22 -47.05 19.09
C TRP A 1087 -11.75 -47.36 19.42
N GLU A 1088 -11.48 -48.38 20.25
CA GLU A 1088 -10.15 -48.88 20.58
C GLU A 1088 -9.38 -49.37 19.35
N GLU A 1089 -10.01 -50.18 18.48
CA GLU A 1089 -9.39 -50.68 17.24
C GLU A 1089 -9.02 -49.53 16.29
N ALA A 1090 -9.85 -48.49 16.24
CA ALA A 1090 -9.61 -47.30 15.43
C ALA A 1090 -8.43 -46.46 15.97
N VAL A 1091 -8.31 -46.31 17.29
CA VAL A 1091 -7.16 -45.68 17.97
C VAL A 1091 -5.89 -46.53 17.77
N GLU A 1092 -5.95 -47.85 17.98
CA GLU A 1092 -4.84 -48.76 17.68
C GLU A 1092 -4.39 -48.68 16.23
N THR A 1093 -5.32 -48.55 15.28
CA THR A 1093 -5.01 -48.41 13.86
C THR A 1093 -4.26 -47.10 13.59
N THR A 1094 -4.57 -46.04 14.32
CA THR A 1094 -3.84 -44.76 14.27
C THR A 1094 -2.48 -44.84 14.94
N VAL A 1095 -2.33 -45.61 16.03
CA VAL A 1095 -1.02 -45.95 16.60
C VAL A 1095 -0.16 -46.71 15.58
N LYS A 1096 -0.72 -47.73 14.92
CA LYS A 1096 -0.04 -48.54 13.90
C LYS A 1096 0.37 -47.71 12.66
N MET A 1097 -0.42 -46.70 12.29
CA MET A 1097 -0.02 -45.68 11.30
C MET A 1097 1.20 -44.89 11.78
N LEU A 1098 1.14 -44.30 12.98
CA LEU A 1098 2.25 -43.52 13.51
C LEU A 1098 3.51 -44.38 13.62
N ASP A 1099 3.36 -45.65 14.02
CA ASP A 1099 4.46 -46.62 14.08
C ASP A 1099 5.08 -46.94 12.72
N PHE A 1100 4.26 -46.99 11.65
CA PHE A 1100 4.73 -47.21 10.28
C PHE A 1100 5.54 -46.00 9.78
N TRP A 1101 5.05 -44.78 10.00
CA TRP A 1101 5.75 -43.55 9.58
C TRP A 1101 6.87 -43.10 10.52
N GLN A 1102 7.00 -43.62 11.75
CA GLN A 1102 8.00 -43.13 12.72
C GLN A 1102 9.47 -43.28 12.27
N ALA A 1103 9.74 -44.12 11.27
CA ALA A 1103 11.07 -44.26 10.66
C ALA A 1103 11.37 -43.19 9.60
N GLU A 1104 10.35 -42.48 9.12
CA GLU A 1104 10.45 -41.40 8.12
C GLU A 1104 10.22 -40.02 8.75
N VAL A 1105 9.74 -39.97 10.00
CA VAL A 1105 9.25 -38.75 10.65
C VAL A 1105 9.62 -38.68 12.14
N GLU A 1106 10.44 -37.69 12.49
CA GLU A 1106 10.77 -37.34 13.87
C GLU A 1106 9.50 -37.00 14.68
N GLY A 1107 9.46 -37.35 15.96
CA GLY A 1107 8.32 -37.07 16.84
C GLY A 1107 7.11 -38.01 16.73
N LEU A 1108 6.82 -38.64 15.57
CA LEU A 1108 5.67 -39.57 15.48
C LEU A 1108 5.82 -40.78 16.40
N ALA A 1109 7.05 -41.24 16.66
CA ALA A 1109 7.35 -42.26 17.67
C ALA A 1109 6.88 -41.85 19.08
N ALA A 1110 7.05 -40.58 19.45
CA ALA A 1110 6.64 -40.06 20.75
C ALA A 1110 5.11 -39.91 20.85
N LEU A 1111 4.46 -39.49 19.76
CA LEU A 1111 3.01 -39.43 19.63
C LEU A 1111 2.36 -40.83 19.66
N ALA A 1112 2.98 -41.82 19.01
CA ALA A 1112 2.56 -43.22 19.06
C ALA A 1112 2.69 -43.81 20.48
N ARG A 1113 3.74 -43.45 21.23
CA ARG A 1113 3.88 -43.82 22.65
C ARG A 1113 2.84 -43.12 23.53
N PHE A 1114 2.55 -41.84 23.28
CA PHE A 1114 1.54 -41.07 24.01
C PHE A 1114 0.13 -41.64 23.81
N LEU A 1115 -0.29 -41.91 22.56
CA LEU A 1115 -1.60 -42.51 22.28
C LEU A 1115 -1.74 -43.92 22.89
N ARG A 1116 -0.68 -44.75 22.88
CA ARG A 1116 -0.67 -46.04 23.60
C ARG A 1116 -0.83 -45.86 25.10
N HIS A 1117 -0.10 -44.90 25.68
CA HIS A 1117 -0.15 -44.63 27.12
C HIS A 1117 -1.54 -44.15 27.55
N LEU A 1118 -2.17 -43.25 26.78
CA LEU A 1118 -3.56 -42.88 27.00
C LEU A 1118 -4.50 -44.11 26.88
N LEU A 1119 -4.33 -44.95 25.85
CA LEU A 1119 -5.19 -46.11 25.62
C LEU A 1119 -5.13 -47.12 26.77
N SER A 1120 -3.94 -47.35 27.34
CA SER A 1120 -3.74 -48.23 28.50
C SER A 1120 -4.16 -47.61 29.84
N HIS A 1121 -4.66 -46.37 29.84
CA HIS A 1121 -5.27 -45.69 31.00
C HIS A 1121 -6.72 -45.24 30.70
N ALA A 1122 -7.30 -45.80 29.64
CA ALA A 1122 -8.67 -45.59 29.16
C ALA A 1122 -9.42 -46.93 28.97
N THR A 1123 -8.72 -48.05 29.14
CA THR A 1123 -9.21 -49.44 29.17
C THR A 1123 -9.04 -50.04 30.58
#